data_AF-A0A960R8F5-F1
#
_entry.id   AF-A0A960R8F5-F1
#
_cell.length_a   1.000
_cell.length_b   1.000
_cell.length_c   1.000
_cell.angle_alpha   90.00
_cell.angle_beta   90.00
_cell.angle_gamma   90.00
#
_symmetry.space_group_name_H-M   'P 1'
#
loop_
_entity.id
_entity.type
_entity.pdbx_description
1 polymer ?
#
loop_
_entity_poly.entity_id
_entity_poly.type
_entity_poly.pdbx_seq_one_letter_code
_entity_poly.pdbx_strand_id
1 'polypeptide(L)'
;SQPPDLIVYTDNDGDRVFDASKGDTREVLLTGFSGKNHDHSLHSVTAGPDGKWYFNSGNCGGMFTDKTGNTFRIFGPYRPKPIGPFEFPFDPDQYAGQPSDDGHVYVGGFSVRMNPDGTNAEIVGFNYRNSYEQSISSLGDVFQNDNDDPPACRVSWVMEHANFGFASNDGQRSWGADKRPGQETPVAEWRQEDPGTMPAGDVYGGGSPTGVAFYENGALGDQWSGLLLACEAGKNVVFGYLPKPDGAGWKLERFDFFTSNKEKEWAGSDFLGGKPSGELKTMFRPSDVCVGPDGAIYVADWFDARVGGHGTIDDGASGTIYRIAPKGFRSEVPKFDLSTTEGQIAALKSPAVNVRNLGFTRLKAQGEKAIPAVAVLLEDKNPYLAARAIWLLAQLGKEGATKVEGLLKSGDAETRLVAYRALRLVGDHVLEMADAMATDPSAAVRREVAVTLRDVPAAQSVPILVKLARGFDGKDRAYLEAFGLGSEGKEAEVFAAVAKELGGPALEWSDAFAWIAWRLHPAAAASDFKARALSTNLGEEHQKLMVTALAFTKSREAAGDMIALANAADFPLKDLAKWWLFNRKGNDWSAYDVEAGMKALGLYDPAKVTLSAVEMPATVKDAPELPSGAEIAKLPADATRGQAAIGVCYTCHRVGSTGVDFGPDLTTFAQQQPSEVIADAIAHPSKEISHGFEGSEIKTKEGLTITGMVLSGGDPVIIKCMGGVVQTVPRERIASLKKMDRSLMYDPANLGVTPQAVADIVAYLKTVKPEAK
;
A
#
# COMPACT_ATOMS: atom_id res chain seq x y z
N SER A 1 11.47 -18.11 -1.73
CA SER A 1 12.35 -17.54 -0.67
C SER A 1 12.10 -18.27 0.63
N GLN A 2 13.11 -18.40 1.50
CA GLN A 2 12.91 -18.83 2.88
C GLN A 2 13.59 -17.79 3.77
N PRO A 3 12.85 -16.76 4.24
CA PRO A 3 13.41 -15.77 5.14
C PRO A 3 14.18 -16.48 6.29
N PRO A 4 15.38 -16.01 6.63
CA PRO A 4 15.91 -14.68 6.31
C PRO A 4 16.64 -14.57 4.96
N ASP A 5 16.66 -15.61 4.13
CA ASP A 5 17.55 -15.69 2.96
C ASP A 5 16.81 -15.56 1.62
N LEU A 6 17.41 -14.77 0.73
CA LEU A 6 17.21 -14.85 -0.71
C LEU A 6 18.24 -15.83 -1.28
N ILE A 7 17.77 -16.93 -1.87
CA ILE A 7 18.63 -18.06 -2.29
C ILE A 7 18.55 -18.22 -3.80
N VAL A 8 19.70 -18.40 -4.43
CA VAL A 8 19.83 -18.73 -5.85
C VAL A 8 20.27 -20.18 -6.00
N TYR A 9 19.58 -20.92 -6.86
CA TYR A 9 20.01 -22.22 -7.35
C TYR A 9 20.40 -22.08 -8.82
N THR A 10 21.60 -22.54 -9.17
CA THR A 10 22.09 -22.55 -10.55
C THR A 10 22.18 -23.99 -11.02
N ASP A 11 21.35 -24.32 -12.00
CA ASP A 11 21.40 -25.55 -12.78
C ASP A 11 22.41 -25.37 -13.92
N ASN A 12 23.56 -26.04 -13.81
CA ASN A 12 24.70 -25.87 -14.70
C ASN A 12 24.64 -26.79 -15.93
N ASP A 13 23.88 -27.89 -15.87
CA ASP A 13 23.74 -28.83 -16.99
C ASP A 13 22.40 -28.68 -17.75
N GLY A 14 21.45 -27.92 -17.18
CA GLY A 14 20.17 -27.58 -17.79
C GLY A 14 19.12 -28.68 -17.72
N ASP A 15 19.32 -29.71 -16.89
CA ASP A 15 18.40 -30.85 -16.76
C ASP A 15 17.16 -30.57 -15.88
N ARG A 16 17.14 -29.39 -15.24
CA ARG A 16 16.07 -28.88 -14.36
C ARG A 16 15.95 -29.63 -13.04
N VAL A 17 16.99 -30.32 -12.62
CA VAL A 17 17.09 -31.05 -11.35
C VAL A 17 18.33 -30.59 -10.62
N PHE A 18 18.16 -29.96 -9.45
CA PHE A 18 19.31 -29.56 -8.65
C PHE A 18 20.12 -30.78 -8.18
N ASP A 19 21.37 -30.86 -8.64
CA ASP A 19 22.33 -31.90 -8.24
C ASP A 19 23.73 -31.31 -8.05
N ALA A 20 24.08 -31.04 -6.79
CA ALA A 20 25.39 -30.52 -6.42
C ALA A 20 26.56 -31.44 -6.86
N SER A 21 26.32 -32.75 -7.04
CA SER A 21 27.35 -33.68 -7.53
C SER A 21 27.69 -33.49 -9.00
N LYS A 22 26.79 -32.87 -9.78
CA LYS A 22 27.00 -32.49 -11.18
C LYS A 22 27.54 -31.06 -11.34
N GLY A 23 27.80 -30.38 -10.23
CA GLY A 23 28.37 -29.04 -10.21
C GLY A 23 27.34 -27.93 -10.05
N ASP A 24 26.05 -28.22 -9.87
CA ASP A 24 25.05 -27.20 -9.55
C ASP A 24 25.39 -26.46 -8.25
N THR A 25 25.02 -25.19 -8.18
CA THR A 25 25.38 -24.33 -7.05
C THR A 25 24.14 -23.80 -6.34
N ARG A 26 24.27 -23.66 -5.01
CA ARG A 26 23.30 -23.00 -4.14
C ARG A 26 23.99 -21.87 -3.41
N GLU A 27 23.49 -20.66 -3.56
CA GLU A 27 24.04 -19.45 -2.95
C GLU A 27 22.97 -18.75 -2.11
N VAL A 28 23.35 -18.29 -0.91
CA VAL A 28 22.58 -17.26 -0.19
C VAL A 28 23.02 -15.92 -0.75
N LEU A 29 22.20 -15.35 -1.63
CA LEU A 29 22.55 -14.14 -2.38
C LEU A 29 22.47 -12.90 -1.48
N LEU A 30 21.41 -12.79 -0.69
CA LEU A 30 21.17 -11.76 0.32
C LEU A 30 20.54 -12.41 1.56
N THR A 31 20.76 -11.82 2.73
CA THR A 31 20.19 -12.29 4.00
C THR A 31 19.82 -11.12 4.91
N GLY A 32 18.92 -11.37 5.87
CA GLY A 32 18.47 -10.40 6.87
C GLY A 32 17.00 -9.99 6.75
N PHE A 33 16.20 -10.73 5.98
CA PHE A 33 14.76 -10.51 5.90
C PHE A 33 14.02 -11.10 7.11
N SER A 34 12.99 -10.42 7.61
CA SER A 34 12.16 -10.91 8.72
C SER A 34 11.00 -11.78 8.20
N GLY A 35 10.23 -12.37 9.12
CA GLY A 35 9.02 -13.12 8.75
C GLY A 35 9.28 -14.57 8.32
N LYS A 36 10.17 -15.29 9.01
CA LYS A 36 10.38 -16.72 8.73
C LYS A 36 9.07 -17.51 8.91
N ASN A 37 8.67 -18.24 7.87
CA ASN A 37 7.40 -18.96 7.79
C ASN A 37 6.16 -18.06 7.97
N HIS A 38 6.27 -16.78 7.61
CA HIS A 38 5.20 -15.79 7.68
C HIS A 38 4.85 -15.32 6.26
N ASP A 39 3.56 -15.08 6.03
CA ASP A 39 3.01 -14.54 4.79
C ASP A 39 3.39 -13.08 4.51
N HIS A 40 3.88 -12.31 5.48
CA HIS A 40 4.33 -10.91 5.32
C HIS A 40 5.84 -10.79 5.11
N SER A 41 6.45 -11.79 4.48
CA SER A 41 7.90 -11.94 4.43
C SER A 41 8.46 -11.69 3.03
N LEU A 42 9.67 -12.17 2.74
CA LEU A 42 10.32 -12.04 1.43
C LEU A 42 9.57 -12.87 0.39
N HIS A 43 9.13 -12.25 -0.70
CA HIS A 43 8.39 -12.87 -1.80
C HIS A 43 8.98 -12.53 -3.16
N SER A 44 8.38 -13.11 -4.21
CA SER A 44 8.57 -12.96 -5.68
C SER A 44 9.94 -12.48 -6.17
N VAL A 45 10.54 -13.18 -7.14
CA VAL A 45 11.72 -12.70 -7.86
C VAL A 45 11.46 -12.72 -9.36
N THR A 46 11.49 -11.54 -9.99
CA THR A 46 11.13 -11.36 -11.40
C THR A 46 12.20 -10.56 -12.12
N ALA A 47 12.51 -10.91 -13.37
CA ALA A 47 13.43 -10.14 -14.20
C ALA A 47 12.73 -8.93 -14.83
N GLY A 48 13.31 -7.73 -14.72
CA GLY A 48 12.84 -6.52 -15.38
C GLY A 48 13.29 -6.44 -16.84
N PRO A 49 12.66 -5.55 -17.65
CA PRO A 49 13.07 -5.32 -19.03
C PRO A 49 14.44 -4.63 -19.15
N ASP A 50 14.90 -4.03 -18.06
CA ASP A 50 16.23 -3.43 -17.88
C ASP A 50 17.34 -4.46 -17.66
N GLY A 51 17.01 -5.74 -17.47
CA GLY A 51 17.95 -6.82 -17.14
C GLY A 51 18.33 -6.89 -15.67
N LYS A 52 17.68 -6.11 -14.80
CA LYS A 52 17.80 -6.21 -13.34
C LYS A 52 16.81 -7.25 -12.78
N TRP A 53 17.05 -7.70 -11.56
CA TRP A 53 16.13 -8.54 -10.79
C TRP A 53 15.34 -7.67 -9.81
N TYR A 54 14.05 -7.96 -9.71
CA TYR A 54 13.11 -7.31 -8.83
C TYR A 54 12.61 -8.31 -7.81
N PHE A 55 12.54 -7.92 -6.54
CA PHE A 55 11.90 -8.70 -5.49
C PHE A 55 11.13 -7.82 -4.51
N ASN A 56 10.29 -8.40 -3.67
CA ASN A 56 9.51 -7.66 -2.69
C ASN A 56 9.47 -8.35 -1.33
N SER A 57 9.06 -7.62 -0.31
CA SER A 57 8.83 -8.15 1.02
C SER A 57 7.66 -7.43 1.70
N GLY A 58 6.87 -8.18 2.48
CA GLY A 58 5.84 -7.62 3.34
C GLY A 58 6.40 -6.84 4.54
N ASN A 59 5.50 -6.29 5.35
CA ASN A 59 5.84 -5.39 6.46
C ASN A 59 6.45 -6.06 7.70
N CYS A 60 6.80 -7.36 7.65
CA CYS A 60 7.78 -7.91 8.58
C CYS A 60 9.12 -7.15 8.46
N GLY A 61 9.39 -6.56 7.28
CA GLY A 61 10.56 -5.75 7.03
C GLY A 61 11.84 -6.58 6.94
N GLY A 62 12.98 -5.90 7.06
CA GLY A 62 14.28 -6.55 7.04
C GLY A 62 15.42 -5.56 7.14
N MET A 63 16.60 -6.11 7.44
CA MET A 63 17.87 -5.40 7.34
C MET A 63 18.86 -6.25 6.58
N PHE A 64 19.11 -5.91 5.31
CA PHE A 64 20.02 -6.64 4.44
C PHE A 64 21.11 -5.72 3.89
N THR A 65 22.27 -6.29 3.59
CA THR A 65 23.36 -5.59 2.91
C THR A 65 23.53 -6.18 1.53
N ASP A 66 23.50 -5.34 0.51
CA ASP A 66 23.74 -5.78 -0.86
C ASP A 66 25.23 -6.09 -1.10
N LYS A 67 25.57 -6.66 -2.25
CA LYS A 67 26.98 -7.01 -2.54
C LYS A 67 27.86 -5.80 -2.90
N THR A 68 27.31 -4.60 -2.99
CA THR A 68 28.14 -3.36 -3.07
C THR A 68 28.53 -2.84 -1.69
N GLY A 69 27.86 -3.30 -0.64
CA GLY A 69 28.13 -2.95 0.75
C GLY A 69 27.11 -1.98 1.35
N ASN A 70 26.01 -1.67 0.65
CA ASN A 70 24.96 -0.79 1.18
C ASN A 70 23.98 -1.58 2.05
N THR A 71 23.82 -1.18 3.31
CA THR A 71 22.82 -1.74 4.22
C THR A 71 21.49 -0.97 4.14
N PHE A 72 20.41 -1.71 3.88
CA PHE A 72 19.03 -1.21 3.91
C PHE A 72 18.38 -1.60 5.23
N ARG A 73 17.73 -0.63 5.90
CA ARG A 73 17.03 -0.80 7.18
C ARG A 73 15.57 -0.44 6.97
N ILE A 74 14.69 -1.45 6.98
CA ILE A 74 13.30 -1.27 6.56
C ILE A 74 12.39 -1.92 7.60
N PHE A 75 11.86 -1.10 8.49
CA PHE A 75 10.97 -1.55 9.57
C PHE A 75 9.79 -0.58 9.73
N GLY A 76 8.66 -1.11 10.19
CA GLY A 76 7.46 -0.32 10.48
C GLY A 76 6.91 -0.64 11.86
N PRO A 77 5.66 -0.29 12.18
CA PRO A 77 5.03 -0.52 13.49
C PRO A 77 4.48 -1.95 13.64
N TYR A 78 4.60 -2.80 12.61
CA TYR A 78 4.13 -4.18 12.65
C TYR A 78 5.01 -5.03 13.56
N ARG A 79 4.40 -5.75 14.51
CA ARG A 79 5.08 -6.60 15.51
C ARG A 79 4.45 -8.00 15.49
N PRO A 80 4.69 -8.80 14.44
CA PRO A 80 4.14 -10.15 14.39
C PRO A 80 4.75 -10.99 15.53
N LYS A 81 4.07 -12.06 15.92
CA LYS A 81 4.74 -13.08 16.75
C LYS A 81 5.51 -14.02 15.80
N PRO A 82 6.71 -14.47 16.16
CA PRO A 82 7.37 -15.51 15.39
C PRO A 82 6.47 -16.76 15.30
N ILE A 83 6.47 -17.41 14.13
CA ILE A 83 5.69 -18.62 13.90
C ILE A 83 6.56 -19.84 14.23
N GLY A 84 6.06 -20.73 15.10
CA GLY A 84 6.82 -21.92 15.52
C GLY A 84 8.04 -21.57 16.40
N PRO A 85 9.16 -22.31 16.28
CA PRO A 85 10.34 -22.12 17.14
C PRO A 85 11.29 -21.00 16.65
N PHE A 86 10.86 -20.16 15.72
CA PHE A 86 11.72 -19.15 15.11
C PHE A 86 11.77 -17.86 15.93
N GLU A 87 12.81 -17.06 15.72
CA GLU A 87 12.96 -15.70 16.25
C GLU A 87 13.17 -14.74 15.08
N PHE A 88 12.78 -13.47 15.25
CA PHE A 88 13.11 -12.45 14.25
C PHE A 88 14.58 -12.03 14.40
N PRO A 89 15.28 -11.83 13.27
CA PRO A 89 16.71 -11.51 13.31
C PRO A 89 16.98 -10.12 13.90
N PHE A 90 15.99 -9.23 13.88
CA PHE A 90 16.12 -7.83 14.31
C PHE A 90 14.89 -7.37 15.09
N ASP A 91 15.10 -6.44 16.02
CA ASP A 91 14.03 -5.78 16.78
C ASP A 91 13.56 -4.51 16.05
N PRO A 92 12.33 -4.48 15.52
CA PRO A 92 11.84 -3.30 14.81
C PRO A 92 11.74 -2.04 15.69
N ASP A 93 11.60 -2.16 17.03
CA ASP A 93 11.58 -1.00 17.93
C ASP A 93 12.92 -0.26 17.97
N GLN A 94 14.02 -0.99 17.69
CA GLN A 94 15.35 -0.41 17.62
C GLN A 94 15.59 0.32 16.30
N TYR A 95 15.10 -0.21 15.17
CA TYR A 95 15.54 0.21 13.83
C TYR A 95 14.52 1.00 13.02
N ALA A 96 13.22 0.97 13.35
CA ALA A 96 12.21 1.74 12.62
C ALA A 96 12.56 3.25 12.61
N GLY A 97 12.42 3.89 11.45
CA GLY A 97 12.70 5.31 11.27
C GLY A 97 14.19 5.67 11.16
N GLN A 98 15.10 4.70 11.28
CA GLN A 98 16.52 4.94 11.02
C GLN A 98 16.79 5.00 9.51
N PRO A 99 17.72 5.86 9.07
CA PRO A 99 18.12 5.88 7.67
C PRO A 99 18.92 4.62 7.29
N SER A 100 18.72 4.20 6.05
CA SER A 100 19.59 3.25 5.36
C SER A 100 20.90 3.92 4.95
N ASP A 101 21.87 3.15 4.46
CA ASP A 101 23.19 3.69 4.10
C ASP A 101 23.15 4.64 2.88
N ASP A 102 22.09 4.60 2.09
CA ASP A 102 21.79 5.57 1.03
C ASP A 102 21.22 6.90 1.56
N GLY A 103 21.03 7.03 2.88
CA GLY A 103 20.56 8.23 3.55
C GLY A 103 19.03 8.33 3.69
N HIS A 104 18.27 7.39 3.13
CA HIS A 104 16.80 7.44 3.17
C HIS A 104 16.21 6.57 4.26
N VAL A 105 15.06 7.02 4.78
CA VAL A 105 14.25 6.24 5.71
C VAL A 105 13.22 5.44 4.93
N TYR A 106 13.28 4.12 5.04
CA TYR A 106 12.33 3.19 4.43
C TYR A 106 11.51 2.49 5.51
N VAL A 107 10.24 2.24 5.22
CA VAL A 107 9.26 1.79 6.20
C VAL A 107 8.46 0.61 5.65
N GLY A 108 8.12 -0.34 6.52
CA GLY A 108 7.10 -1.37 6.25
C GLY A 108 7.49 -2.37 5.16
N GLY A 109 6.51 -2.80 4.35
CA GLY A 109 6.75 -3.64 3.19
C GLY A 109 7.33 -2.83 2.03
N PHE A 110 8.10 -3.48 1.16
CA PHE A 110 8.92 -2.81 0.15
C PHE A 110 9.18 -3.67 -1.09
N SER A 111 9.56 -3.01 -2.18
CA SER A 111 10.05 -3.61 -3.42
C SER A 111 11.46 -3.12 -3.72
N VAL A 112 12.29 -4.00 -4.28
CA VAL A 112 13.71 -3.76 -4.56
C VAL A 112 13.99 -4.11 -6.01
N ARG A 113 14.85 -3.34 -6.67
CA ARG A 113 15.54 -3.73 -7.91
C ARG A 113 17.04 -3.86 -7.65
N MET A 114 17.71 -4.82 -8.28
CA MET A 114 19.15 -5.03 -8.13
C MET A 114 19.76 -5.68 -9.37
N ASN A 115 21.07 -5.63 -9.52
CA ASN A 115 21.75 -6.47 -10.50
C ASN A 115 21.58 -7.96 -10.13
N PRO A 116 21.55 -8.88 -11.11
CA PRO A 116 21.42 -10.33 -10.85
C PRO A 116 22.50 -10.93 -9.93
N ASP A 117 23.65 -10.28 -9.81
CA ASP A 117 24.74 -10.72 -8.94
C ASP A 117 24.57 -10.27 -7.46
N GLY A 118 23.51 -9.51 -7.15
CA GLY A 118 23.22 -8.98 -5.82
C GLY A 118 23.81 -7.59 -5.55
N THR A 119 24.37 -6.91 -6.56
CA THR A 119 24.92 -5.55 -6.43
C THR A 119 23.90 -4.46 -6.81
N ASN A 120 24.12 -3.23 -6.32
CA ASN A 120 23.36 -2.03 -6.67
C ASN A 120 21.86 -2.24 -6.44
N ALA A 121 21.52 -2.70 -5.23
CA ALA A 121 20.14 -2.76 -4.79
C ALA A 121 19.58 -1.35 -4.59
N GLU A 122 18.33 -1.14 -4.99
CA GLU A 122 17.63 0.14 -4.90
C GLU A 122 16.17 -0.14 -4.50
N ILE A 123 15.66 0.62 -3.52
CA ILE A 123 14.25 0.50 -3.12
C ILE A 123 13.36 1.19 -4.16
N VAL A 124 12.49 0.41 -4.80
CA VAL A 124 11.58 0.86 -5.86
C VAL A 124 10.31 1.48 -5.26
N GLY A 125 9.79 0.92 -4.18
CA GLY A 125 8.69 1.52 -3.43
C GLY A 125 8.56 0.86 -2.07
N PHE A 126 7.92 1.56 -1.13
CA PHE A 126 7.91 1.13 0.26
C PHE A 126 6.64 1.60 0.98
N ASN A 127 6.53 1.18 2.25
CA ASN A 127 5.40 1.41 3.12
C ASN A 127 4.12 0.69 2.66
N TYR A 128 4.31 -0.52 2.13
CA TYR A 128 3.26 -1.51 1.90
C TYR A 128 2.88 -2.21 3.21
N ARG A 129 1.76 -2.95 3.21
CA ARG A 129 1.46 -3.91 4.28
C ARG A 129 1.96 -5.29 3.91
N ASN A 130 1.33 -5.93 2.93
CA ASN A 130 1.63 -7.27 2.50
C ASN A 130 1.47 -7.37 0.98
N SER A 131 2.50 -6.92 0.27
CA SER A 131 2.63 -7.14 -1.16
C SER A 131 3.15 -8.56 -1.38
N TYR A 132 2.33 -9.45 -1.94
CA TYR A 132 2.76 -10.81 -2.26
C TYR A 132 3.60 -10.84 -3.52
N GLU A 133 3.18 -10.14 -4.56
CA GLU A 133 3.86 -10.12 -5.84
C GLU A 133 3.76 -8.77 -6.56
N GLN A 134 4.73 -8.55 -7.44
CA GLN A 134 4.77 -7.44 -8.37
C GLN A 134 5.04 -7.94 -9.79
N SER A 135 4.53 -7.22 -10.77
CA SER A 135 4.80 -7.45 -12.18
C SER A 135 5.36 -6.18 -12.82
N ILE A 136 6.32 -6.35 -13.75
CA ILE A 136 7.00 -5.25 -14.43
C ILE A 136 6.67 -5.36 -15.92
N SER A 137 6.05 -4.32 -16.48
CA SER A 137 5.82 -4.23 -17.91
C SER A 137 7.12 -3.89 -18.65
N SER A 138 7.17 -4.17 -19.95
CA SER A 138 8.31 -3.85 -20.82
C SER A 138 8.51 -2.35 -20.99
N LEU A 139 7.51 -1.54 -20.63
CA LEU A 139 7.62 -0.09 -20.54
C LEU A 139 8.38 0.36 -19.28
N GLY A 140 8.63 -0.54 -18.34
CA GLY A 140 9.29 -0.29 -17.06
C GLY A 140 8.33 0.11 -15.93
N ASP A 141 7.02 -0.08 -16.10
CA ASP A 141 6.04 0.21 -15.06
C ASP A 141 5.85 -1.01 -14.16
N VAL A 142 5.93 -0.78 -12.85
CA VAL A 142 5.76 -1.80 -11.82
C VAL A 142 4.33 -1.73 -11.30
N PHE A 143 3.65 -2.86 -11.25
CA PHE A 143 2.31 -2.99 -10.66
C PHE A 143 2.34 -4.05 -9.56
N GLN A 144 1.57 -3.82 -8.51
CA GLN A 144 1.43 -4.77 -7.41
C GLN A 144 -0.02 -4.79 -6.88
N ASN A 145 -0.30 -5.78 -6.06
CA ASN A 145 -1.44 -5.79 -5.15
C ASN A 145 -0.94 -5.81 -3.69
N ASP A 146 -1.75 -5.28 -2.77
CA ASP A 146 -1.34 -5.08 -1.37
C ASP A 146 -2.51 -5.23 -0.39
N ASN A 147 -2.16 -5.75 0.81
CA ASN A 147 -2.93 -5.93 2.06
C ASN A 147 -3.72 -7.23 2.17
N ASP A 148 -3.75 -7.86 3.35
CA ASP A 148 -4.58 -9.02 3.70
C ASP A 148 -5.06 -8.91 5.17
N ASP A 149 -5.45 -7.69 5.57
CA ASP A 149 -6.32 -7.35 6.72
C ASP A 149 -7.43 -6.40 6.22
N PRO A 150 -8.65 -6.45 6.79
CA PRO A 150 -9.72 -5.53 6.39
C PRO A 150 -9.47 -4.09 6.87
N PRO A 151 -9.96 -3.06 6.15
CA PRO A 151 -10.96 -3.16 5.08
C PRO A 151 -10.51 -2.63 3.70
N ALA A 152 -9.22 -2.45 3.37
CA ALA A 152 -8.85 -1.71 2.14
C ALA A 152 -7.73 -2.32 1.28
N CYS A 153 -7.84 -3.57 0.84
CA CYS A 153 -6.96 -4.14 -0.19
C CYS A 153 -6.97 -3.32 -1.48
N ARG A 154 -5.84 -3.35 -2.20
CA ARG A 154 -5.65 -2.51 -3.39
C ARG A 154 -4.81 -3.16 -4.48
N VAL A 155 -4.98 -2.67 -5.71
CA VAL A 155 -4.03 -2.80 -6.81
C VAL A 155 -3.47 -1.42 -7.14
N SER A 156 -2.15 -1.32 -7.24
CA SER A 156 -1.45 -0.04 -7.40
C SER A 156 -0.36 -0.12 -8.46
N TRP A 157 -0.16 0.99 -9.17
CA TRP A 157 1.09 1.24 -9.89
C TRP A 157 2.14 1.79 -8.92
N VAL A 158 3.37 1.29 -9.04
CA VAL A 158 4.52 1.67 -8.20
C VAL A 158 5.41 2.64 -8.97
N MET A 159 5.25 3.92 -8.64
CA MET A 159 6.24 4.93 -9.02
C MET A 159 7.52 4.71 -8.21
N GLU A 160 8.65 4.83 -8.87
CA GLU A 160 9.97 4.64 -8.26
C GLU A 160 10.19 5.60 -7.07
N HIS A 161 10.72 5.04 -5.98
CA HIS A 161 10.93 5.62 -4.65
C HIS A 161 9.66 6.06 -3.91
N ALA A 162 8.46 5.72 -4.40
CA ALA A 162 7.24 6.22 -3.78
C ALA A 162 6.91 5.52 -2.44
N ASN A 163 6.37 6.31 -1.52
CA ASN A 163 5.83 5.88 -0.24
C ASN A 163 4.32 5.62 -0.36
N PHE A 164 3.87 4.47 0.13
CA PHE A 164 2.50 3.99 -0.03
C PHE A 164 1.62 4.03 1.22
N GLY A 165 2.14 4.59 2.31
CA GLY A 165 1.34 5.16 3.39
C GLY A 165 0.76 4.21 4.44
N PHE A 166 1.14 2.92 4.49
CA PHE A 166 0.59 2.00 5.49
C PHE A 166 0.93 2.39 6.95
N ALA A 167 2.15 2.88 7.18
CA ALA A 167 2.62 3.44 8.44
C ALA A 167 3.04 4.91 8.29
N SER A 168 3.33 5.59 9.40
CA SER A 168 3.86 6.96 9.38
C SER A 168 5.20 7.01 8.64
N ASN A 169 5.62 8.19 8.17
CA ASN A 169 6.86 8.35 7.39
C ASN A 169 8.13 7.92 8.15
N ASP A 170 8.08 7.87 9.48
CA ASP A 170 9.14 7.36 10.36
C ASP A 170 8.94 5.88 10.77
N GLY A 171 7.88 5.23 10.32
CA GLY A 171 7.56 3.84 10.65
C GLY A 171 7.20 3.58 12.12
N GLN A 172 7.02 4.62 12.93
CA GLN A 172 6.79 4.50 14.37
C GLN A 172 5.30 4.35 14.73
N ARG A 173 4.38 4.69 13.81
CA ARG A 173 2.93 4.74 14.09
C ARG A 173 2.14 3.99 13.03
N SER A 174 1.12 3.25 13.49
CA SER A 174 0.14 2.64 12.60
C SER A 174 -0.76 3.69 11.95
N TRP A 175 -1.38 3.36 10.82
CA TRP A 175 -2.41 4.22 10.21
C TRP A 175 -3.56 4.54 11.16
N GLY A 176 -3.96 3.58 12.01
CA GLY A 176 -5.06 3.78 12.97
C GLY A 176 -4.75 4.87 13.99
N ALA A 177 -3.47 5.02 14.37
CA ALA A 177 -3.04 6.09 15.26
C ALA A 177 -3.04 7.48 14.61
N ASP A 178 -3.06 7.54 13.28
CA ASP A 178 -3.08 8.78 12.48
C ASP A 178 -4.42 9.04 11.79
N LYS A 179 -5.42 8.16 11.97
CA LYS A 179 -6.76 8.34 11.41
C LYS A 179 -7.40 9.62 11.96
N ARG A 180 -7.64 10.59 11.07
CA ARG A 180 -8.23 11.89 11.42
C ARG A 180 -9.72 11.73 11.79
N PRO A 181 -10.29 12.59 12.65
CA PRO A 181 -11.72 12.59 12.91
C PRO A 181 -12.54 12.70 11.61
N GLY A 182 -13.51 11.81 11.43
CA GLY A 182 -14.36 11.77 10.22
C GLY A 182 -13.70 11.21 8.96
N GLN A 183 -12.43 10.77 9.01
CA GLN A 183 -11.77 10.17 7.87
C GLN A 183 -12.25 8.74 7.64
N GLU A 184 -12.51 8.36 6.39
CA GLU A 184 -12.86 6.99 6.03
C GLU A 184 -11.64 6.06 6.20
N THR A 185 -11.87 4.82 6.62
CA THR A 185 -10.77 3.86 6.87
C THR A 185 -9.87 3.64 5.65
N PRO A 186 -10.38 3.42 4.42
CA PRO A 186 -9.52 3.25 3.25
C PRO A 186 -8.62 4.45 2.93
N VAL A 187 -9.08 5.66 3.28
CA VAL A 187 -8.31 6.90 3.10
C VAL A 187 -7.21 7.00 4.15
N ALA A 188 -7.53 6.65 5.40
CA ALA A 188 -6.60 6.69 6.53
C ALA A 188 -5.53 5.60 6.44
N GLU A 189 -5.92 4.38 6.08
CA GLU A 189 -5.06 3.19 5.98
C GLU A 189 -3.90 3.42 5.01
N TRP A 190 -4.19 4.11 3.90
CA TRP A 190 -3.21 4.45 2.88
C TRP A 190 -2.78 5.91 2.91
N ARG A 191 -3.08 6.67 3.98
CA ARG A 191 -2.67 8.07 4.18
C ARG A 191 -2.85 8.96 2.94
N GLN A 192 -3.99 8.83 2.26
CA GLN A 192 -4.22 9.47 0.95
C GLN A 192 -4.37 10.99 1.02
N GLU A 193 -4.59 11.53 2.23
CA GLU A 193 -4.64 12.97 2.49
C GLU A 193 -3.33 13.53 3.06
N ASP A 194 -2.25 12.73 3.14
CA ASP A 194 -0.96 13.16 3.69
C ASP A 194 0.03 13.56 2.57
N PRO A 195 0.83 14.63 2.73
CA PRO A 195 1.95 14.93 1.85
C PRO A 195 2.97 13.80 1.81
N GLY A 196 3.45 13.44 0.63
CA GLY A 196 4.46 12.40 0.46
C GLY A 196 3.90 11.01 0.24
N THR A 197 2.57 10.84 0.19
CA THR A 197 1.94 9.54 -0.03
C THR A 197 1.38 9.42 -1.44
N MET A 198 1.74 8.33 -2.12
CA MET A 198 1.28 8.02 -3.48
C MET A 198 -0.23 7.70 -3.51
N PRO A 199 -0.97 8.11 -4.57
CA PRO A 199 -2.31 7.60 -4.81
C PRO A 199 -2.39 6.07 -4.77
N ALA A 200 -3.37 5.54 -4.04
CA ALA A 200 -3.48 4.11 -3.75
C ALA A 200 -3.88 3.23 -4.96
N GLY A 201 -4.30 3.81 -6.09
CA GLY A 201 -4.82 3.04 -7.22
C GLY A 201 -6.27 2.57 -6.98
N ASP A 202 -6.56 1.31 -7.30
CA ASP A 202 -7.88 0.72 -7.08
C ASP A 202 -7.96 0.11 -5.68
N VAL A 203 -8.74 0.70 -4.79
CA VAL A 203 -9.01 0.19 -3.43
C VAL A 203 -10.39 -0.47 -3.43
N TYR A 204 -10.44 -1.78 -3.18
CA TYR A 204 -11.62 -2.61 -3.45
C TYR A 204 -12.25 -3.30 -2.23
N GLY A 205 -11.84 -2.94 -1.01
CA GLY A 205 -12.38 -3.50 0.23
C GLY A 205 -11.48 -4.60 0.82
N GLY A 206 -12.01 -5.40 1.76
CA GLY A 206 -11.30 -6.56 2.28
C GLY A 206 -11.07 -7.63 1.21
N GLY A 207 -9.94 -8.35 1.30
CA GLY A 207 -9.46 -9.34 0.35
C GLY A 207 -8.17 -9.97 0.84
N SER A 208 -7.61 -10.85 0.03
CA SER A 208 -6.37 -11.62 0.21
C SER A 208 -5.65 -11.72 -1.15
N PRO A 209 -5.12 -10.59 -1.68
CA PRO A 209 -4.39 -10.52 -2.93
C PRO A 209 -3.12 -11.35 -2.92
N THR A 210 -2.84 -12.01 -4.03
CA THR A 210 -1.68 -12.90 -4.21
C THR A 210 -0.94 -12.57 -5.51
N GLY A 211 -0.76 -13.52 -6.45
CA GLY A 211 0.07 -13.29 -7.64
C GLY A 211 -0.44 -12.22 -8.61
N VAL A 212 0.49 -11.64 -9.37
CA VAL A 212 0.24 -10.53 -10.31
C VAL A 212 1.02 -10.77 -11.60
N ALA A 213 0.36 -10.62 -12.76
CA ALA A 213 1.02 -10.73 -14.07
C ALA A 213 0.59 -9.64 -15.03
N PHE A 214 1.49 -9.28 -15.95
CA PHE A 214 1.21 -8.32 -17.02
C PHE A 214 1.31 -9.02 -18.37
N TYR A 215 0.19 -9.08 -19.09
CA TYR A 215 0.09 -9.72 -20.40
C TYR A 215 0.31 -8.69 -21.51
N GLU A 216 1.38 -8.87 -22.28
CA GLU A 216 1.81 -7.92 -23.31
C GLU A 216 1.60 -8.44 -24.72
N ASN A 217 1.66 -9.76 -24.87
CA ASN A 217 1.49 -10.50 -26.10
C ASN A 217 1.19 -11.97 -25.78
N GLY A 218 0.65 -12.73 -26.74
CA GLY A 218 0.37 -14.15 -26.54
C GLY A 218 -0.89 -14.63 -27.25
N ALA A 219 -1.51 -15.67 -26.71
CA ALA A 219 -2.59 -16.43 -27.32
C ALA A 219 -3.94 -15.69 -27.36
N LEU A 220 -4.22 -14.75 -26.46
CA LEU A 220 -5.50 -14.04 -26.39
C LEU A 220 -5.68 -12.96 -27.48
N GLY A 221 -4.61 -12.59 -28.18
CA GLY A 221 -4.60 -11.55 -29.22
C GLY A 221 -4.47 -10.12 -28.69
N ASP A 222 -4.33 -9.17 -29.62
CA ASP A 222 -3.89 -7.78 -29.37
C ASP A 222 -4.85 -6.96 -28.50
N GLN A 223 -6.14 -7.28 -28.52
CA GLN A 223 -7.16 -6.62 -27.69
C GLN A 223 -6.92 -6.78 -26.18
N TRP A 224 -6.12 -7.77 -25.78
CA TRP A 224 -5.73 -8.02 -24.39
C TRP A 224 -4.30 -7.56 -24.09
N SER A 225 -3.56 -7.04 -25.08
CA SER A 225 -2.22 -6.48 -24.84
C SER A 225 -2.31 -5.32 -23.84
N GLY A 226 -1.51 -5.37 -22.78
CA GLY A 226 -1.61 -4.44 -21.65
C GLY A 226 -2.56 -4.88 -20.53
N LEU A 227 -3.00 -6.14 -20.53
CA LEU A 227 -3.84 -6.69 -19.45
C LEU A 227 -2.99 -6.97 -18.20
N LEU A 228 -3.26 -6.23 -17.13
CA LEU A 228 -2.79 -6.54 -15.78
C LEU A 228 -3.78 -7.50 -15.12
N LEU A 229 -3.27 -8.61 -14.61
CA LEU A 229 -4.00 -9.65 -13.88
C LEU A 229 -3.57 -9.62 -12.44
N ALA A 230 -4.54 -9.61 -11.51
CA ALA A 230 -4.27 -9.69 -10.08
C ALA A 230 -5.13 -10.81 -9.48
N CYS A 231 -4.47 -11.82 -8.92
CA CYS A 231 -5.12 -12.87 -8.16
C CYS A 231 -5.65 -12.32 -6.84
N GLU A 232 -6.89 -12.65 -6.53
CA GLU A 232 -7.56 -12.25 -5.30
C GLU A 232 -8.19 -13.49 -4.67
N ALA A 233 -7.40 -14.14 -3.83
CA ALA A 233 -7.71 -15.45 -3.26
C ALA A 233 -8.96 -15.38 -2.37
N GLY A 234 -9.06 -14.32 -1.57
CA GLY A 234 -10.18 -14.10 -0.66
C GLY A 234 -11.51 -13.85 -1.40
N LYS A 235 -11.48 -13.37 -2.64
CA LYS A 235 -12.71 -13.18 -3.44
C LYS A 235 -12.92 -14.21 -4.54
N ASN A 236 -12.08 -15.24 -4.62
CA ASN A 236 -12.15 -16.32 -5.62
C ASN A 236 -12.20 -15.80 -7.06
N VAL A 237 -11.38 -14.80 -7.37
CA VAL A 237 -11.41 -14.08 -8.65
C VAL A 237 -10.00 -13.72 -9.08
N VAL A 238 -9.77 -13.78 -10.39
CA VAL A 238 -8.65 -13.07 -11.01
C VAL A 238 -9.22 -11.77 -11.54
N PHE A 239 -8.80 -10.64 -10.98
CA PHE A 239 -9.12 -9.33 -11.51
C PHE A 239 -8.33 -9.05 -12.78
N GLY A 240 -8.96 -8.34 -13.70
CA GLY A 240 -8.34 -7.77 -14.88
C GLY A 240 -8.38 -6.25 -14.83
N TYR A 241 -7.33 -5.64 -15.35
CA TYR A 241 -7.22 -4.21 -15.60
C TYR A 241 -6.60 -3.99 -16.97
N LEU A 242 -7.07 -2.98 -17.69
CA LEU A 242 -6.37 -2.42 -18.85
C LEU A 242 -5.91 -1.01 -18.44
N PRO A 243 -4.74 -0.87 -17.78
CA PRO A 243 -4.29 0.41 -17.26
C PRO A 243 -4.23 1.46 -18.36
N LYS A 244 -4.75 2.65 -18.07
CA LYS A 244 -4.74 3.80 -19.00
C LYS A 244 -3.86 4.90 -18.43
N PRO A 245 -3.03 5.57 -19.24
CA PRO A 245 -2.33 6.77 -18.81
C PRO A 245 -3.31 7.81 -18.26
N ASP A 246 -2.99 8.39 -17.11
CA ASP A 246 -3.78 9.45 -16.47
C ASP A 246 -2.83 10.50 -15.89
N GLY A 247 -2.51 11.52 -16.70
CA GLY A 247 -1.46 12.48 -16.40
C GLY A 247 -0.09 11.80 -16.26
N ALA A 248 0.53 11.97 -15.10
CA ALA A 248 1.75 11.29 -14.66
C ALA A 248 1.46 9.97 -13.93
N GLY A 249 0.20 9.58 -13.76
CA GLY A 249 -0.19 8.32 -13.14
C GLY A 249 -0.85 7.35 -14.10
N TRP A 250 -1.60 6.43 -13.52
CA TRP A 250 -2.38 5.42 -14.21
C TRP A 250 -3.79 5.36 -13.63
N LYS A 251 -4.78 5.26 -14.52
CA LYS A 251 -6.14 4.91 -14.15
C LYS A 251 -6.31 3.40 -14.21
N LEU A 252 -6.76 2.81 -13.10
CA LEU A 252 -6.99 1.37 -12.94
C LEU A 252 -8.50 1.10 -12.88
N GLU A 253 -9.07 0.61 -13.98
CA GLU A 253 -10.49 0.23 -14.07
C GLU A 253 -10.61 -1.29 -13.94
N ARG A 254 -11.01 -1.74 -12.75
CA ARG A 254 -11.14 -3.18 -12.42
C ARG A 254 -12.33 -3.84 -13.12
N PHE A 255 -12.13 -5.07 -13.58
CA PHE A 255 -13.20 -6.01 -13.92
C PHE A 255 -12.84 -7.43 -13.47
N ASP A 256 -13.84 -8.30 -13.35
CA ASP A 256 -13.62 -9.71 -13.02
C ASP A 256 -13.20 -10.45 -14.31
N PHE A 257 -11.91 -10.76 -14.48
CA PHE A 257 -11.41 -11.45 -15.69
C PHE A 257 -11.96 -12.88 -15.75
N PHE A 258 -11.89 -13.62 -14.64
CA PHE A 258 -12.76 -14.76 -14.38
C PHE A 258 -12.90 -15.03 -12.89
N THR A 259 -14.02 -15.66 -12.54
CA THR A 259 -14.34 -16.06 -11.16
C THR A 259 -15.21 -17.31 -11.17
N SER A 260 -15.11 -18.07 -10.09
CA SER A 260 -16.02 -19.14 -9.72
C SER A 260 -17.12 -18.69 -8.75
N ASN A 261 -17.00 -17.50 -8.14
CA ASN A 261 -17.92 -16.93 -7.15
C ASN A 261 -18.70 -15.76 -7.75
N LYS A 262 -19.62 -16.07 -8.68
CA LYS A 262 -20.41 -15.05 -9.40
C LYS A 262 -21.42 -14.36 -8.50
N GLU A 263 -21.86 -15.06 -7.47
CA GLU A 263 -22.82 -14.65 -6.46
C GLU A 263 -22.22 -13.67 -5.46
N LYS A 264 -20.88 -13.59 -5.39
CA LYS A 264 -20.12 -12.72 -4.46
C LYS A 264 -20.43 -13.05 -3.00
N GLU A 265 -20.50 -14.35 -2.71
CA GLU A 265 -20.69 -14.88 -1.36
C GLU A 265 -19.35 -15.39 -0.84
N TRP A 266 -18.73 -14.66 0.09
CA TRP A 266 -17.33 -14.89 0.48
C TRP A 266 -17.15 -15.78 1.72
N ALA A 267 -18.07 -16.72 1.96
CA ALA A 267 -18.07 -17.56 3.16
C ALA A 267 -16.70 -18.19 3.45
N GLY A 268 -16.20 -18.00 4.67
CA GLY A 268 -14.91 -18.54 5.13
C GLY A 268 -13.68 -17.69 4.80
N SER A 269 -13.81 -16.55 4.12
CA SER A 269 -12.65 -15.68 3.82
C SER A 269 -12.16 -14.93 5.07
N ASP A 270 -10.86 -14.70 5.26
CA ASP A 270 -10.37 -14.14 6.53
C ASP A 270 -10.81 -12.68 6.78
N PHE A 271 -10.98 -11.88 5.73
CA PHE A 271 -11.51 -10.50 5.84
C PHE A 271 -12.97 -10.44 6.32
N LEU A 272 -13.61 -11.60 6.46
CA LEU A 272 -14.94 -11.72 7.03
C LEU A 272 -14.96 -11.76 8.56
N GLY A 273 -13.90 -12.32 9.17
CA GLY A 273 -13.87 -12.64 10.58
C GLY A 273 -14.89 -13.74 10.98
N GLY A 274 -14.77 -14.26 12.19
CA GLY A 274 -15.65 -15.31 12.72
C GLY A 274 -15.18 -16.73 12.39
N LYS A 275 -15.66 -17.73 13.16
CA LYS A 275 -15.27 -19.12 12.91
C LYS A 275 -15.74 -19.59 11.54
N PRO A 276 -14.95 -20.44 10.85
CA PRO A 276 -15.35 -21.02 9.57
C PRO A 276 -16.74 -21.64 9.66
N SER A 277 -17.64 -21.29 8.73
CA SER A 277 -18.97 -21.90 8.66
C SER A 277 -18.91 -23.38 8.28
N GLY A 278 -17.75 -23.85 7.81
CA GLY A 278 -17.58 -25.17 7.20
C GLY A 278 -18.26 -25.28 5.83
N GLU A 279 -18.88 -24.20 5.35
CA GLU A 279 -19.53 -24.17 4.05
C GLU A 279 -18.51 -23.95 2.92
N LEU A 280 -18.26 -25.01 2.17
CA LEU A 280 -17.44 -24.97 0.97
C LEU A 280 -18.30 -24.47 -0.22
N LYS A 281 -18.49 -23.15 -0.35
CA LYS A 281 -19.25 -22.60 -1.50
C LYS A 281 -18.43 -22.54 -2.77
N THR A 282 -17.16 -22.19 -2.66
CA THR A 282 -16.24 -22.06 -3.78
C THR A 282 -14.89 -22.61 -3.39
N MET A 283 -14.32 -23.45 -4.25
CA MET A 283 -13.03 -24.13 -4.03
C MET A 283 -11.91 -23.61 -4.95
N PHE A 284 -12.13 -22.48 -5.60
CA PHE A 284 -11.13 -21.84 -6.46
C PHE A 284 -10.54 -20.64 -5.73
N ARG A 285 -9.22 -20.66 -5.53
CA ARG A 285 -8.39 -19.61 -4.98
C ARG A 285 -7.20 -19.40 -5.90
N PRO A 286 -7.25 -18.37 -6.74
CA PRO A 286 -6.08 -18.02 -7.51
C PRO A 286 -4.97 -17.61 -6.54
N SER A 287 -3.91 -18.40 -6.51
CA SER A 287 -2.72 -18.19 -5.68
C SER A 287 -1.62 -17.47 -6.46
N ASP A 288 -1.55 -17.73 -7.77
CA ASP A 288 -0.58 -17.11 -8.66
C ASP A 288 -1.07 -17.10 -10.11
N VAL A 289 -0.56 -16.19 -10.93
CA VAL A 289 -0.84 -16.05 -12.35
C VAL A 289 0.44 -15.74 -13.12
N CYS A 290 0.65 -16.37 -14.28
CA CYS A 290 1.75 -16.04 -15.17
C CYS A 290 1.37 -16.21 -16.65
N VAL A 291 2.23 -15.72 -17.55
CA VAL A 291 2.09 -15.93 -19.00
C VAL A 291 3.15 -16.91 -19.48
N GLY A 292 2.72 -18.02 -20.07
CA GLY A 292 3.60 -19.08 -20.56
C GLY A 292 4.24 -18.73 -21.91
N PRO A 293 5.35 -19.41 -22.29
CA PRO A 293 6.04 -19.16 -23.55
C PRO A 293 5.24 -19.58 -24.80
N ASP A 294 4.20 -20.39 -24.62
CA ASP A 294 3.18 -20.67 -25.65
C ASP A 294 2.16 -19.54 -25.80
N GLY A 295 2.22 -18.51 -24.96
CA GLY A 295 1.37 -17.33 -24.96
C GLY A 295 0.06 -17.48 -24.19
N ALA A 296 -0.22 -18.64 -23.60
CA ALA A 296 -1.40 -18.80 -22.73
C ALA A 296 -1.14 -18.19 -21.35
N ILE A 297 -2.21 -17.83 -20.65
CA ILE A 297 -2.15 -17.46 -19.23
C ILE A 297 -2.30 -18.74 -18.40
N TYR A 298 -1.52 -18.87 -17.34
CA TYR A 298 -1.59 -19.96 -16.39
C TYR A 298 -1.93 -19.41 -15.02
N VAL A 299 -2.95 -19.98 -14.37
CA VAL A 299 -3.36 -19.60 -13.01
C VAL A 299 -3.22 -20.82 -12.12
N ALA A 300 -2.44 -20.69 -11.06
CA ALA A 300 -2.31 -21.69 -10.02
C ALA A 300 -3.41 -21.49 -8.98
N ASP A 301 -4.13 -22.56 -8.68
CA ASP A 301 -5.21 -22.62 -7.73
C ASP A 301 -4.87 -23.57 -6.57
N TRP A 302 -5.21 -23.17 -5.35
CA TRP A 302 -5.24 -24.04 -4.18
C TRP A 302 -6.69 -24.33 -3.78
N PHE A 303 -7.05 -25.60 -3.86
CA PHE A 303 -8.38 -26.12 -3.55
C PHE A 303 -8.66 -26.16 -2.04
N ASP A 304 -9.06 -25.03 -1.48
CA ASP A 304 -9.47 -24.88 -0.07
C ASP A 304 -10.71 -23.95 -0.04
N ALA A 305 -11.45 -23.87 1.08
CA ALA A 305 -12.55 -22.90 1.27
C ALA A 305 -12.28 -21.78 2.30
N ARG A 306 -11.12 -21.71 2.97
CA ARG A 306 -10.70 -20.56 3.82
C ARG A 306 -9.85 -19.44 3.17
N VAL A 307 -8.81 -18.88 3.79
CA VAL A 307 -7.67 -18.24 3.12
C VAL A 307 -6.42 -18.82 3.79
N GLY A 308 -5.37 -19.08 3.00
CA GLY A 308 -4.25 -19.93 3.42
C GLY A 308 -3.32 -19.23 4.42
N GLY A 309 -3.08 -19.88 5.56
CA GLY A 309 -2.11 -19.46 6.58
C GLY A 309 -2.57 -19.76 8.01
N HIS A 310 -3.84 -19.45 8.32
CA HIS A 310 -4.37 -19.53 9.70
C HIS A 310 -5.48 -20.58 9.90
N GLY A 311 -5.85 -21.33 8.86
CA GLY A 311 -6.88 -22.36 8.99
C GLY A 311 -7.18 -23.15 7.74
N THR A 312 -6.14 -23.66 7.05
CA THR A 312 -6.31 -24.62 5.95
C THR A 312 -7.15 -25.80 6.44
N ILE A 313 -8.19 -26.14 5.68
CA ILE A 313 -9.10 -27.26 5.99
C ILE A 313 -9.05 -28.38 4.96
N ASP A 314 -8.31 -28.19 3.85
CA ASP A 314 -7.98 -29.28 2.91
C ASP A 314 -6.66 -29.95 3.30
N ASP A 315 -6.75 -31.10 3.96
CA ASP A 315 -5.59 -31.96 4.25
C ASP A 315 -5.00 -32.61 2.98
N GLY A 316 -5.72 -32.56 1.85
CA GLY A 316 -5.27 -33.13 0.58
C GLY A 316 -4.16 -32.34 -0.12
N ALA A 317 -3.92 -31.09 0.31
CA ALA A 317 -2.99 -30.16 -0.34
C ALA A 317 -3.20 -30.11 -1.87
N SER A 318 -4.47 -30.14 -2.28
CA SER A 318 -4.85 -30.29 -3.68
C SER A 318 -4.98 -28.93 -4.37
N GLY A 319 -4.74 -28.89 -5.67
CA GLY A 319 -4.76 -27.65 -6.45
C GLY A 319 -4.87 -27.93 -7.94
N THR A 320 -5.13 -26.88 -8.72
CA THR A 320 -5.27 -26.98 -10.18
C THR A 320 -4.43 -25.91 -10.85
N ILE A 321 -3.82 -26.25 -11.99
CA ILE A 321 -3.24 -25.24 -12.88
C ILE A 321 -4.21 -25.07 -14.05
N TYR A 322 -4.82 -23.89 -14.12
CA TYR A 322 -5.71 -23.52 -15.22
C TYR A 322 -4.91 -22.90 -16.35
N ARG A 323 -5.06 -23.44 -17.56
CA ARG A 323 -4.56 -22.78 -18.78
C ARG A 323 -5.69 -22.00 -19.44
N ILE A 324 -5.54 -20.68 -19.52
CA ILE A 324 -6.48 -19.76 -20.14
C ILE A 324 -5.97 -19.38 -21.52
N ALA A 325 -6.73 -19.76 -22.54
CA ALA A 325 -6.43 -19.50 -23.95
C ALA A 325 -7.73 -19.54 -24.78
N PRO A 326 -7.74 -19.01 -26.03
CA PRO A 326 -8.93 -19.06 -26.86
C PRO A 326 -9.38 -20.50 -27.14
N LYS A 327 -10.68 -20.69 -27.39
CA LYS A 327 -11.22 -22.01 -27.72
C LYS A 327 -10.53 -22.58 -28.97
N GLY A 328 -10.07 -23.83 -28.86
CA GLY A 328 -9.33 -24.50 -29.94
C GLY A 328 -7.83 -24.21 -29.95
N PHE A 329 -7.31 -23.40 -29.01
CA PHE A 329 -5.88 -23.18 -28.84
C PHE A 329 -5.14 -24.50 -28.60
N ARG A 330 -4.06 -24.70 -29.35
CA ARG A 330 -3.13 -25.81 -29.17
C ARG A 330 -1.87 -25.24 -28.56
N SER A 331 -1.56 -25.65 -27.34
CA SER A 331 -0.36 -25.24 -26.64
C SER A 331 0.86 -25.86 -27.32
N GLU A 332 1.72 -24.99 -27.82
CA GLU A 332 3.01 -25.34 -28.39
C GLU A 332 4.03 -24.33 -27.85
N VAL A 333 5.02 -24.84 -27.10
CA VAL A 333 6.10 -23.99 -26.60
C VAL A 333 7.16 -23.88 -27.71
N PRO A 334 7.47 -22.66 -28.19
CA PRO A 334 8.50 -22.49 -29.20
C PRO A 334 9.86 -22.99 -28.72
N LYS A 335 10.67 -23.53 -29.63
CA LYS A 335 12.08 -23.83 -29.36
C LYS A 335 12.90 -22.56 -29.58
N PHE A 336 13.76 -22.25 -28.61
CA PHE A 336 14.65 -21.09 -28.68
C PHE A 336 16.10 -21.57 -28.75
N ASP A 337 16.75 -21.42 -29.90
CA ASP A 337 18.18 -21.71 -30.03
C ASP A 337 19.01 -20.49 -29.58
N LEU A 338 19.31 -20.45 -28.28
CA LEU A 338 20.03 -19.36 -27.66
C LEU A 338 21.51 -19.25 -28.11
N SER A 339 22.02 -20.19 -28.93
CA SER A 339 23.34 -20.09 -29.54
C SER A 339 23.40 -19.17 -30.77
N THR A 340 22.23 -18.81 -31.32
CA THR A 340 22.09 -17.95 -32.50
C THR A 340 21.45 -16.61 -32.14
N THR A 341 21.79 -15.54 -32.87
CA THR A 341 21.16 -14.22 -32.67
C THR A 341 19.67 -14.28 -32.96
N GLU A 342 19.25 -15.03 -33.99
CA GLU A 342 17.85 -15.21 -34.35
C GLU A 342 17.05 -15.88 -33.23
N GLY A 343 17.59 -16.93 -32.63
CA GLY A 343 16.95 -17.62 -31.50
C GLY A 343 16.91 -16.77 -30.23
N GLN A 344 17.92 -15.93 -29.99
CA GLN A 344 17.91 -14.97 -28.88
C GLN A 344 16.88 -13.85 -29.08
N ILE A 345 16.71 -13.34 -30.31
CA ILE A 345 15.64 -12.39 -30.65
C ILE A 345 14.27 -13.06 -30.47
N ALA A 346 14.09 -14.29 -30.94
CA ALA A 346 12.86 -15.03 -30.73
C ALA A 346 12.53 -15.20 -29.23
N ALA A 347 13.55 -15.48 -28.41
CA ALA A 347 13.40 -15.54 -26.96
C ALA A 347 13.02 -14.17 -26.38
N LEU A 348 13.69 -13.08 -26.76
CA LEU A 348 13.38 -11.71 -26.32
C LEU A 348 11.93 -11.29 -26.62
N LYS A 349 11.34 -11.79 -27.73
CA LYS A 349 9.94 -11.57 -28.09
C LYS A 349 8.94 -12.43 -27.29
N SER A 350 9.41 -13.41 -26.53
CA SER A 350 8.56 -14.30 -25.75
C SER A 350 7.67 -13.52 -24.76
N PRO A 351 6.41 -13.90 -24.58
CA PRO A 351 5.56 -13.30 -23.56
C PRO A 351 5.96 -13.72 -22.14
N ALA A 352 6.67 -14.84 -21.96
CA ALA A 352 7.14 -15.28 -20.66
C ALA A 352 8.39 -14.51 -20.21
N VAL A 353 8.35 -13.93 -19.01
CA VAL A 353 9.41 -13.04 -18.46
C VAL A 353 10.75 -13.77 -18.32
N ASN A 354 10.73 -15.01 -17.84
CA ASN A 354 11.93 -15.84 -17.73
C ASN A 354 12.57 -16.14 -19.10
N VAL A 355 11.78 -16.40 -20.14
CA VAL A 355 12.29 -16.72 -21.48
C VAL A 355 12.84 -15.47 -22.18
N ARG A 356 12.14 -14.33 -22.10
CA ARG A 356 12.67 -13.08 -22.65
C ARG A 356 13.98 -12.66 -21.99
N ASN A 357 14.14 -12.90 -20.69
CA ASN A 357 15.37 -12.58 -19.99
C ASN A 357 16.56 -13.42 -20.48
N LEU A 358 16.33 -14.68 -20.90
CA LEU A 358 17.36 -15.50 -21.55
C LEU A 358 17.82 -14.85 -22.87
N GLY A 359 16.88 -14.38 -23.70
CA GLY A 359 17.19 -13.65 -24.92
C GLY A 359 17.96 -12.36 -24.65
N PHE A 360 17.46 -11.54 -23.72
CA PHE A 360 18.07 -10.28 -23.30
C PHE A 360 19.52 -10.46 -22.86
N THR A 361 19.76 -11.39 -21.92
CA THR A 361 21.09 -11.61 -21.33
C THR A 361 22.11 -12.06 -22.38
N ARG A 362 21.69 -12.94 -23.30
CA ARG A 362 22.57 -13.43 -24.37
C ARG A 362 22.87 -12.35 -25.41
N LEU A 363 21.89 -11.54 -25.81
CA LEU A 363 22.10 -10.42 -26.73
C LEU A 363 22.97 -9.33 -26.10
N LYS A 364 22.75 -9.00 -24.83
CA LYS A 364 23.59 -8.06 -24.07
C LYS A 364 25.05 -8.52 -24.06
N ALA A 365 25.30 -9.81 -23.85
CA ALA A 365 26.64 -10.38 -23.89
C ALA A 365 27.32 -10.31 -25.28
N GLN A 366 26.56 -10.17 -26.37
CA GLN A 366 27.14 -9.93 -27.70
C GLN A 366 27.64 -8.49 -27.91
N GLY A 367 27.16 -7.53 -27.10
CA GLY A 367 27.46 -6.11 -27.23
C GLY A 367 26.98 -5.53 -28.58
N GLU A 368 27.79 -4.65 -29.17
CA GLU A 368 27.43 -3.91 -30.39
C GLU A 368 27.05 -4.81 -31.58
N LYS A 369 27.53 -6.06 -31.63
CA LYS A 369 27.18 -7.02 -32.70
C LYS A 369 25.69 -7.34 -32.77
N ALA A 370 24.97 -7.23 -31.65
CA ALA A 370 23.53 -7.48 -31.62
C ALA A 370 22.70 -6.28 -32.12
N ILE A 371 23.28 -5.08 -32.22
CA ILE A 371 22.56 -3.84 -32.55
C ILE A 371 21.72 -3.96 -33.83
N PRO A 372 22.23 -4.47 -34.97
CA PRO A 372 21.43 -4.55 -36.19
C PRO A 372 20.18 -5.41 -36.02
N ALA A 373 20.27 -6.53 -35.29
CA ALA A 373 19.15 -7.42 -35.06
C ALA A 373 18.14 -6.87 -34.04
N VAL A 374 18.63 -6.24 -32.97
CA VAL A 374 17.78 -5.66 -31.93
C VAL A 374 17.08 -4.39 -32.44
N ALA A 375 17.76 -3.55 -33.22
CA ALA A 375 17.19 -2.30 -33.74
C ALA A 375 15.98 -2.51 -34.65
N VAL A 376 15.86 -3.68 -35.31
CA VAL A 376 14.67 -4.02 -36.10
C VAL A 376 13.41 -4.07 -35.23
N LEU A 377 13.52 -4.43 -33.95
CA LEU A 377 12.38 -4.51 -33.04
C LEU A 377 11.83 -3.13 -32.65
N LEU A 378 12.57 -2.04 -32.84
CA LEU A 378 12.06 -0.68 -32.59
C LEU A 378 10.83 -0.35 -33.46
N GLU A 379 10.70 -1.00 -34.62
CA GLU A 379 9.60 -0.83 -35.56
C GLU A 379 8.47 -1.86 -35.36
N ASP A 380 8.54 -2.69 -34.31
CA ASP A 380 7.49 -3.68 -34.02
C ASP A 380 6.19 -2.95 -33.65
N LYS A 381 5.06 -3.44 -34.16
CA LYS A 381 3.74 -2.84 -33.93
C LYS A 381 3.28 -2.98 -32.48
N ASN A 382 3.80 -3.97 -31.76
CA ASN A 382 3.54 -4.14 -30.35
C ASN A 382 4.51 -3.25 -29.55
N PRO A 383 4.01 -2.22 -28.84
CA PRO A 383 4.87 -1.25 -28.15
C PRO A 383 5.72 -1.90 -27.05
N TYR A 384 5.25 -2.99 -26.42
CA TYR A 384 6.04 -3.71 -25.42
C TYR A 384 7.26 -4.40 -26.06
N LEU A 385 7.15 -4.89 -27.30
CA LEU A 385 8.29 -5.50 -28.00
C LEU A 385 9.31 -4.45 -28.44
N ALA A 386 8.83 -3.29 -28.92
CA ALA A 386 9.69 -2.15 -29.21
C ALA A 386 10.41 -1.65 -27.94
N ALA A 387 9.70 -1.56 -26.81
CA ALA A 387 10.27 -1.15 -25.54
C ALA A 387 11.39 -2.08 -25.05
N ARG A 388 11.24 -3.40 -25.17
CA ARG A 388 12.32 -4.37 -24.86
C ARG A 388 13.59 -4.08 -25.67
N ALA A 389 13.45 -3.63 -26.92
CA ALA A 389 14.59 -3.25 -27.75
C ALA A 389 15.25 -1.96 -27.26
N ILE A 390 14.47 -0.96 -26.83
CA ILE A 390 14.97 0.29 -26.26
C ILE A 390 15.86 0.02 -25.04
N TRP A 391 15.37 -0.77 -24.09
CA TRP A 391 16.13 -1.13 -22.88
C TRP A 391 17.45 -1.84 -23.20
N LEU A 392 17.41 -2.79 -24.14
CA LEU A 392 18.59 -3.56 -24.52
C LEU A 392 19.59 -2.70 -25.29
N LEU A 393 19.15 -1.93 -26.29
CA LEU A 393 20.02 -1.09 -27.12
C LEU A 393 20.82 -0.09 -26.29
N ALA A 394 20.21 0.52 -25.28
CA ALA A 394 20.92 1.44 -24.36
C ALA A 394 22.15 0.78 -23.72
N GLN A 395 22.13 -0.55 -23.56
CA GLN A 395 23.17 -1.34 -22.90
C GLN A 395 24.10 -2.09 -23.87
N LEU A 396 23.97 -1.89 -25.19
CA LEU A 396 24.80 -2.57 -26.21
C LEU A 396 26.06 -1.79 -26.60
N GLY A 397 26.46 -0.77 -25.82
CA GLY A 397 27.60 0.09 -26.12
C GLY A 397 27.20 1.45 -26.69
N LYS A 398 28.18 2.24 -27.11
CA LYS A 398 27.97 3.66 -27.46
C LYS A 398 27.04 3.82 -28.66
N GLU A 399 27.18 2.97 -29.68
CA GLU A 399 26.29 3.02 -30.85
C GLU A 399 24.83 2.76 -30.47
N GLY A 400 24.60 1.78 -29.59
CA GLY A 400 23.27 1.42 -29.10
C GLY A 400 22.65 2.56 -28.29
N ALA A 401 23.39 3.13 -27.34
CA ALA A 401 22.97 4.29 -26.55
C ALA A 401 22.61 5.48 -27.44
N THR A 402 23.44 5.83 -28.44
CA THR A 402 23.14 6.92 -29.38
C THR A 402 21.86 6.69 -30.19
N LYS A 403 21.52 5.44 -30.54
CA LYS A 403 20.22 5.15 -31.17
C LYS A 403 19.06 5.47 -30.23
N VAL A 404 19.18 5.12 -28.95
CA VAL A 404 18.15 5.39 -27.94
C VAL A 404 18.06 6.89 -27.61
N GLU A 405 19.17 7.63 -27.58
CA GLU A 405 19.18 9.10 -27.45
C GLU A 405 18.35 9.78 -28.55
N GLY A 406 18.40 9.24 -29.78
CA GLY A 406 17.55 9.71 -30.88
C GLY A 406 16.05 9.60 -30.59
N LEU A 407 15.64 8.61 -29.80
CA LEU A 407 14.24 8.35 -29.45
C LEU A 407 13.68 9.35 -28.43
N LEU A 408 14.52 10.09 -27.72
CA LEU A 408 14.09 11.22 -26.87
C LEU A 408 13.38 12.33 -27.67
N LYS A 409 13.50 12.34 -29.00
CA LYS A 409 12.82 13.28 -29.90
C LYS A 409 11.61 12.66 -30.62
N SER A 410 11.21 11.45 -30.25
CA SER A 410 10.05 10.77 -30.84
C SER A 410 8.78 11.61 -30.68
N GLY A 411 7.89 11.56 -31.68
CA GLY A 411 6.55 12.15 -31.57
C GLY A 411 5.67 11.43 -30.54
N ASP A 412 5.98 10.17 -30.23
CA ASP A 412 5.27 9.36 -29.24
C ASP A 412 5.86 9.53 -27.83
N ALA A 413 4.99 9.85 -26.86
CA ALA A 413 5.40 10.14 -25.49
C ALA A 413 5.88 8.90 -24.73
N GLU A 414 5.30 7.73 -25.02
CA GLU A 414 5.69 6.46 -24.38
C GLU A 414 7.10 6.04 -24.83
N THR A 415 7.40 6.17 -26.12
CA THR A 415 8.75 5.97 -26.65
C THR A 415 9.79 6.89 -25.97
N ARG A 416 9.48 8.19 -25.82
CA ARG A 416 10.37 9.13 -25.10
C ARG A 416 10.57 8.74 -23.64
N LEU A 417 9.49 8.31 -22.98
CA LEU A 417 9.50 7.85 -21.59
C LEU A 417 10.42 6.65 -21.39
N VAL A 418 10.25 5.59 -22.19
CA VAL A 418 11.08 4.37 -22.10
C VAL A 418 12.54 4.68 -22.46
N ALA A 419 12.78 5.52 -23.48
CA ALA A 419 14.13 5.94 -23.84
C ALA A 419 14.84 6.69 -22.70
N TYR A 420 14.14 7.61 -22.04
CA TYR A 420 14.66 8.32 -20.86
C TYR A 420 14.99 7.36 -19.72
N ARG A 421 14.07 6.44 -19.40
CA ARG A 421 14.27 5.41 -18.38
C ARG A 421 15.47 4.50 -18.68
N ALA A 422 15.64 4.07 -19.93
CA ALA A 422 16.75 3.23 -20.35
C ALA A 422 18.09 3.95 -20.26
N LEU A 423 18.17 5.20 -20.74
CA LEU A 423 19.41 5.99 -20.73
C LEU A 423 19.85 6.37 -19.32
N ARG A 424 18.92 6.73 -18.42
CA ARG A 424 19.30 7.10 -17.04
C ARG A 424 19.94 5.95 -16.28
N LEU A 425 19.57 4.70 -16.56
CA LEU A 425 20.21 3.53 -15.93
C LEU A 425 21.63 3.27 -16.44
N VAL A 426 21.96 3.71 -17.66
CA VAL A 426 23.32 3.60 -18.21
C VAL A 426 24.23 4.70 -17.64
N GLY A 427 23.67 5.85 -17.24
CA GLY A 427 24.33 6.86 -16.42
C GLY A 427 25.04 7.99 -17.17
N ASP A 428 24.99 8.02 -18.51
CA ASP A 428 25.64 9.06 -19.31
C ASP A 428 24.77 10.33 -19.40
N HIS A 429 25.37 11.50 -19.11
CA HIS A 429 24.76 12.85 -19.27
C HIS A 429 23.36 13.02 -18.66
N VAL A 430 23.04 12.28 -17.59
CA VAL A 430 21.69 12.20 -17.00
C VAL A 430 21.11 13.58 -16.66
N LEU A 431 21.91 14.50 -16.11
CA LEU A 431 21.44 15.84 -15.75
C LEU A 431 21.14 16.72 -16.97
N GLU A 432 21.93 16.62 -18.03
CA GLU A 432 21.68 17.36 -19.27
C GLU A 432 20.39 16.87 -19.92
N MET A 433 20.19 15.55 -19.94
CA MET A 433 18.96 14.91 -20.40
C MET A 433 17.76 15.33 -19.53
N ALA A 434 17.90 15.32 -18.20
CA ALA A 434 16.88 15.78 -17.27
C ALA A 434 16.47 17.23 -17.54
N ASP A 435 17.45 18.14 -17.71
CA ASP A 435 17.19 19.55 -17.98
C ASP A 435 16.43 19.77 -19.31
N ALA A 436 16.78 19.00 -20.35
CA ALA A 436 16.14 19.06 -21.65
C ALA A 436 14.69 18.52 -21.62
N MET A 437 14.45 17.46 -20.86
CA MET A 437 13.15 16.78 -20.80
C MET A 437 12.21 17.38 -19.74
N ALA A 438 12.69 18.29 -18.88
CA ALA A 438 11.89 18.94 -17.83
C ALA A 438 10.68 19.74 -18.34
N THR A 439 10.68 20.12 -19.62
CA THR A 439 9.57 20.82 -20.29
C THR A 439 8.86 19.94 -21.33
N ASP A 440 9.04 18.61 -21.29
CA ASP A 440 8.34 17.68 -22.18
C ASP A 440 6.82 17.89 -22.07
N PRO A 441 6.05 17.84 -23.17
CA PRO A 441 4.59 17.96 -23.11
C PRO A 441 3.90 16.91 -22.22
N SER A 442 4.48 15.71 -22.12
CA SER A 442 3.94 14.60 -21.33
C SER A 442 4.27 14.75 -19.84
N ALA A 443 3.24 14.73 -19.01
CA ALA A 443 3.39 14.73 -17.55
C ALA A 443 4.15 13.48 -17.06
N ALA A 444 3.95 12.32 -17.69
CA ALA A 444 4.66 11.09 -17.36
C ALA A 444 6.17 11.17 -17.64
N VAL A 445 6.59 11.88 -18.69
CA VAL A 445 8.02 12.11 -18.97
C VAL A 445 8.62 13.05 -17.94
N ARG A 446 7.96 14.19 -17.70
CA ARG A 446 8.37 15.16 -16.65
C ARG A 446 8.42 14.52 -15.25
N ARG A 447 7.57 13.53 -14.96
CA ARG A 447 7.62 12.73 -13.74
C ARG A 447 8.92 11.96 -13.58
N GLU A 448 9.39 11.24 -14.63
CA GLU A 448 10.68 10.53 -14.55
C GLU A 448 11.85 11.49 -14.35
N VAL A 449 11.77 12.68 -14.94
CA VAL A 449 12.75 13.76 -14.68
C VAL A 449 12.73 14.11 -13.19
N ALA A 450 11.57 14.33 -12.59
CA ALA A 450 11.46 14.66 -11.18
C ALA A 450 12.05 13.57 -10.26
N VAL A 451 11.72 12.31 -10.49
CA VAL A 451 12.24 11.16 -9.73
C VAL A 451 13.77 11.09 -9.83
N THR A 452 14.33 11.35 -11.01
CA THR A 452 15.79 11.34 -11.25
C THR A 452 16.54 12.38 -10.40
N LEU A 453 15.87 13.44 -9.94
CA LEU A 453 16.50 14.55 -9.22
C LEU A 453 16.57 14.35 -7.70
N ARG A 454 15.98 13.28 -7.15
CA ARG A 454 15.91 12.99 -5.70
C ARG A 454 17.27 13.17 -5.02
N ASP A 455 18.28 12.46 -5.55
CA ASP A 455 19.62 12.40 -4.97
C ASP A 455 20.60 13.41 -5.59
N VAL A 456 20.09 14.31 -6.45
CA VAL A 456 20.89 15.35 -7.10
C VAL A 456 21.00 16.58 -6.19
N PRO A 457 22.21 17.08 -5.89
CA PRO A 457 22.40 18.24 -5.01
C PRO A 457 21.57 19.47 -5.45
N ALA A 458 21.06 20.22 -4.48
CA ALA A 458 20.14 21.35 -4.72
C ALA A 458 20.66 22.36 -5.75
N ALA A 459 21.97 22.64 -5.76
CA ALA A 459 22.60 23.56 -6.71
C ALA A 459 22.38 23.17 -8.19
N GLN A 460 22.21 21.87 -8.47
CA GLN A 460 22.01 21.33 -9.82
C GLN A 460 20.53 21.01 -10.09
N SER A 461 19.79 20.53 -9.09
CA SER A 461 18.39 20.09 -9.28
C SER A 461 17.36 21.22 -9.20
N VAL A 462 17.57 22.25 -8.37
CA VAL A 462 16.58 23.33 -8.18
C VAL A 462 16.19 24.03 -9.48
N PRO A 463 17.10 24.41 -10.40
CA PRO A 463 16.72 25.01 -11.67
C PRO A 463 15.79 24.14 -12.53
N ILE A 464 15.99 22.82 -12.49
CA ILE A 464 15.19 21.84 -13.23
C ILE A 464 13.83 21.66 -12.54
N LEU A 465 13.81 21.57 -11.21
CA LEU A 465 12.59 21.49 -10.41
C LEU A 465 11.70 22.72 -10.60
N VAL A 466 12.25 23.92 -10.75
CA VAL A 466 11.47 25.12 -11.10
C VAL A 466 10.77 24.97 -12.45
N LYS A 467 11.43 24.39 -13.48
CA LYS A 467 10.79 24.10 -14.77
C LYS A 467 9.63 23.11 -14.61
N LEU A 468 9.83 22.06 -13.80
CA LEU A 468 8.80 21.07 -13.50
C LEU A 468 7.62 21.69 -12.75
N ALA A 469 7.86 22.55 -11.77
CA ALA A 469 6.82 23.26 -11.03
C ALA A 469 5.90 24.09 -11.95
N ARG A 470 6.45 24.75 -12.98
CA ARG A 470 5.65 25.48 -14.00
C ARG A 470 4.76 24.55 -14.82
N GLY A 471 5.15 23.28 -14.96
CA GLY A 471 4.42 22.26 -15.73
C GLY A 471 3.38 21.49 -14.91
N PHE A 472 3.20 21.82 -13.63
CA PHE A 472 2.17 21.22 -12.78
C PHE A 472 0.81 21.90 -13.00
N ASP A 473 -0.24 21.10 -13.17
CA ASP A 473 -1.59 21.57 -13.50
C ASP A 473 -2.47 21.92 -12.27
N GLY A 474 -1.96 21.66 -11.07
CA GLY A 474 -2.69 21.85 -9.81
C GLY A 474 -3.63 20.71 -9.43
N LYS A 475 -3.60 19.57 -10.14
CA LYS A 475 -4.56 18.46 -9.94
C LYS A 475 -3.91 17.10 -9.90
N ASP A 476 -2.91 16.85 -10.75
CA ASP A 476 -2.27 15.54 -10.88
C ASP A 476 -1.45 15.18 -9.62
N ARG A 477 -2.03 14.34 -8.76
CA ARG A 477 -1.37 13.89 -7.53
C ARG A 477 -0.12 13.08 -7.78
N ALA A 478 -0.06 12.25 -8.83
CA ALA A 478 1.13 11.47 -9.15
C ALA A 478 2.29 12.38 -9.57
N TYR A 479 1.99 13.42 -10.37
CA TYR A 479 2.97 14.44 -10.73
C TYR A 479 3.49 15.19 -9.50
N LEU A 480 2.57 15.61 -8.62
CA LEU A 480 2.91 16.34 -7.41
C LEU A 480 3.80 15.52 -6.48
N GLU A 481 3.52 14.22 -6.34
CA GLU A 481 4.36 13.34 -5.53
C GLU A 481 5.74 13.10 -6.14
N ALA A 482 5.85 12.96 -7.46
CA ALA A 482 7.13 12.86 -8.15
C ALA A 482 7.98 14.14 -8.00
N PHE A 483 7.35 15.31 -8.14
CA PHE A 483 7.98 16.60 -7.85
C PHE A 483 8.47 16.68 -6.41
N GLY A 484 7.66 16.19 -5.47
CA GLY A 484 8.01 16.10 -4.06
C GLY A 484 9.20 15.18 -3.79
N LEU A 485 9.29 14.01 -4.45
CA LEU A 485 10.45 13.12 -4.36
C LEU A 485 11.73 13.78 -4.91
N GLY A 486 11.64 14.46 -6.06
CA GLY A 486 12.77 15.22 -6.59
C GLY A 486 13.24 16.36 -5.68
N SER A 487 12.37 16.80 -4.76
CA SER A 487 12.63 17.87 -3.80
C SER A 487 13.04 17.35 -2.42
N GLU A 488 13.16 16.03 -2.22
CA GLU A 488 13.48 15.42 -0.94
C GLU A 488 14.82 15.95 -0.39
N GLY A 489 14.79 16.42 0.86
CA GLY A 489 15.97 16.97 1.56
C GLY A 489 16.44 18.34 1.06
N LYS A 490 15.66 19.00 0.18
CA LYS A 490 15.94 20.33 -0.40
C LYS A 490 14.66 21.16 -0.56
N GLU A 491 13.63 20.88 0.23
CA GLU A 491 12.29 21.44 0.11
C GLU A 491 12.29 22.96 0.31
N ALA A 492 13.11 23.46 1.23
CA ALA A 492 13.21 24.89 1.53
C ALA A 492 13.80 25.68 0.35
N GLU A 493 14.88 25.19 -0.26
CA GLU A 493 15.52 25.79 -1.44
C GLU A 493 14.60 25.74 -2.66
N VAL A 494 13.95 24.59 -2.90
CA VAL A 494 13.01 24.43 -4.01
C VAL A 494 11.83 25.37 -3.82
N PHE A 495 11.20 25.40 -2.65
CA PHE A 495 10.08 26.31 -2.39
C PHE A 495 10.49 27.77 -2.58
N ALA A 496 11.63 28.19 -2.03
CA ALA A 496 12.11 29.56 -2.16
C ALA A 496 12.35 29.95 -3.62
N ALA A 497 12.79 29.02 -4.47
CA ALA A 497 12.97 29.25 -5.90
C ALA A 497 11.63 29.30 -6.65
N VAL A 498 10.73 28.35 -6.39
CA VAL A 498 9.41 28.29 -7.03
C VAL A 498 8.53 29.48 -6.62
N ALA A 499 8.56 29.88 -5.35
CA ALA A 499 7.79 31.02 -4.84
C ALA A 499 8.16 32.36 -5.49
N LYS A 500 9.42 32.51 -5.96
CA LYS A 500 9.83 33.72 -6.70
C LYS A 500 9.13 33.87 -8.05
N GLU A 501 8.66 32.77 -8.62
CA GLU A 501 8.07 32.75 -9.97
C GLU A 501 6.56 32.50 -9.97
N LEU A 502 6.10 31.59 -9.10
CA LEU A 502 4.71 31.14 -9.04
C LEU A 502 3.98 31.61 -7.78
N GLY A 503 4.72 32.14 -6.81
CA GLY A 503 4.17 32.62 -5.55
C GLY A 503 3.54 34.01 -5.65
N GLY A 504 3.00 34.46 -4.53
CA GLY A 504 2.33 35.75 -4.38
C GLY A 504 1.76 35.88 -2.97
N PRO A 505 0.90 36.89 -2.72
CA PRO A 505 0.17 36.98 -1.47
C PRO A 505 -0.59 35.67 -1.17
N ALA A 506 -0.60 35.24 0.10
CA ALA A 506 -1.14 33.93 0.50
C ALA A 506 -2.53 33.63 -0.06
N LEU A 507 -3.43 34.62 -0.09
CA LEU A 507 -4.82 34.46 -0.55
C LEU A 507 -4.98 34.50 -2.08
N GLU A 508 -3.92 34.81 -2.81
CA GLU A 508 -3.90 34.93 -4.27
C GLU A 508 -3.17 33.76 -4.96
N TRP A 509 -2.65 32.79 -4.19
CA TRP A 509 -2.00 31.61 -4.77
C TRP A 509 -2.95 30.85 -5.70
N SER A 510 -2.42 30.46 -6.87
CA SER A 510 -3.05 29.49 -7.74
C SER A 510 -3.14 28.12 -7.05
N ASP A 511 -4.07 27.27 -7.51
CA ASP A 511 -4.20 25.90 -7.01
C ASP A 511 -2.88 25.12 -7.17
N ALA A 512 -2.19 25.30 -8.30
CA ALA A 512 -0.89 24.67 -8.56
C ALA A 512 0.16 25.05 -7.51
N PHE A 513 0.31 26.35 -7.21
CA PHE A 513 1.27 26.79 -6.21
C PHE A 513 0.86 26.37 -4.78
N ALA A 514 -0.43 26.42 -4.45
CA ALA A 514 -0.93 25.98 -3.15
C ALA A 514 -0.67 24.48 -2.90
N TRP A 515 -0.84 23.64 -3.91
CA TRP A 515 -0.53 22.21 -3.85
C TRP A 515 0.98 21.93 -3.78
N ILE A 516 1.81 22.69 -4.51
CA ILE A 516 3.28 22.62 -4.36
C ILE A 516 3.70 23.00 -2.94
N ALA A 517 3.18 24.11 -2.42
CA ALA A 517 3.44 24.55 -1.06
C ALA A 517 2.98 23.49 -0.03
N TRP A 518 1.80 22.90 -0.21
CA TRP A 518 1.30 21.79 0.61
C TRP A 518 2.24 20.57 0.57
N ARG A 519 2.71 20.18 -0.64
CA ARG A 519 3.57 19.01 -0.79
C ARG A 519 4.94 19.20 -0.16
N LEU A 520 5.52 20.38 -0.28
CA LEU A 520 6.83 20.72 0.28
C LEU A 520 6.76 21.13 1.76
N HIS A 521 5.62 21.65 2.21
CA HIS A 521 5.31 22.11 3.57
C HIS A 521 6.50 22.80 4.29
N PRO A 522 7.14 23.81 3.66
CA PRO A 522 8.34 24.42 4.21
C PRO A 522 7.99 25.35 5.37
N ALA A 523 8.91 25.48 6.32
CA ALA A 523 8.73 26.37 7.48
C ALA A 523 8.36 27.81 7.08
N ALA A 524 8.92 28.31 5.97
CA ALA A 524 8.68 29.67 5.47
C ALA A 524 7.21 29.92 5.01
N ALA A 525 6.42 28.88 4.78
CA ALA A 525 5.02 28.98 4.36
C ALA A 525 4.02 28.86 5.52
N ALA A 526 4.48 28.66 6.76
CA ALA A 526 3.60 28.40 7.92
C ALA A 526 2.51 29.49 8.10
N SER A 527 2.92 30.75 8.12
CA SER A 527 1.99 31.89 8.21
C SER A 527 1.01 31.96 7.04
N ASP A 528 1.46 31.61 5.83
CA ASP A 528 0.60 31.61 4.63
C ASP A 528 -0.44 30.50 4.70
N PHE A 529 -0.08 29.30 5.17
CA PHE A 529 -1.03 28.21 5.41
C PHE A 529 -2.10 28.61 6.41
N LYS A 530 -1.74 29.26 7.52
CA LYS A 530 -2.72 29.78 8.49
C LYS A 530 -3.64 30.81 7.84
N ALA A 531 -3.11 31.76 7.07
CA ALA A 531 -3.91 32.78 6.40
C ALA A 531 -4.93 32.17 5.43
N ARG A 532 -4.52 31.17 4.65
CA ARG A 532 -5.41 30.44 3.74
C ARG A 532 -6.41 29.56 4.50
N ALA A 533 -6.01 28.92 5.60
CA ALA A 533 -6.91 28.14 6.45
C ALA A 533 -8.04 29.01 7.05
N LEU A 534 -7.76 30.26 7.41
CA LEU A 534 -8.78 31.19 7.93
C LEU A 534 -9.67 31.83 6.85
N SER A 535 -9.34 31.67 5.56
CA SER A 535 -10.08 32.30 4.48
C SER A 535 -11.40 31.58 4.22
N THR A 536 -12.53 32.26 4.42
CA THR A 536 -13.86 31.75 4.09
C THR A 536 -14.11 31.68 2.57
N ASN A 537 -13.27 32.34 1.77
CA ASN A 537 -13.45 32.43 0.32
C ASN A 537 -12.93 31.19 -0.44
N LEU A 538 -12.10 30.35 0.19
CA LEU A 538 -11.46 29.20 -0.47
C LEU A 538 -12.24 27.88 -0.31
N GLY A 539 -13.25 27.86 0.57
CA GLY A 539 -14.04 26.66 0.88
C GLY A 539 -13.35 25.70 1.85
N GLU A 540 -14.15 24.83 2.48
CA GLU A 540 -13.72 23.97 3.58
C GLU A 540 -12.62 22.96 3.19
N GLU A 541 -12.70 22.38 1.99
CA GLU A 541 -11.67 21.44 1.48
C GLU A 541 -10.28 22.08 1.41
N HIS A 542 -10.20 23.33 0.92
CA HIS A 542 -8.94 24.08 0.94
C HIS A 542 -8.49 24.42 2.35
N GLN A 543 -9.41 24.79 3.25
CA GLN A 543 -9.05 25.05 4.65
C GLN A 543 -8.46 23.79 5.29
N LYS A 544 -9.07 22.62 5.07
CA LYS A 544 -8.59 21.32 5.56
C LYS A 544 -7.21 20.98 4.97
N LEU A 545 -7.00 21.26 3.69
CA LEU A 545 -5.71 21.11 3.03
C LEU A 545 -4.61 21.95 3.71
N MET A 546 -4.89 23.22 4.01
CA MET A 546 -3.90 24.12 4.63
C MET A 546 -3.64 23.79 6.10
N VAL A 547 -4.68 23.38 6.86
CA VAL A 547 -4.49 22.81 8.21
C VAL A 547 -3.56 21.60 8.14
N THR A 548 -3.74 20.73 7.15
CA THR A 548 -2.87 19.58 6.93
C THR A 548 -1.44 20.01 6.61
N ALA A 549 -1.22 20.94 5.67
CA ALA A 549 0.13 21.44 5.36
C ALA A 549 0.85 21.97 6.60
N LEU A 550 0.13 22.74 7.42
CA LEU A 550 0.65 23.28 8.67
C LEU A 550 1.04 22.16 9.64
N ALA A 551 0.22 21.12 9.77
CA ALA A 551 0.48 19.96 10.64
C ALA A 551 1.70 19.13 10.23
N PHE A 552 2.12 19.17 8.96
CA PHE A 552 3.33 18.50 8.47
C PHE A 552 4.57 19.42 8.49
N THR A 553 4.38 20.73 8.68
CA THR A 553 5.47 21.70 8.75
C THR A 553 6.21 21.57 10.09
N LYS A 554 7.47 21.13 10.06
CA LYS A 554 8.31 20.93 11.25
C LYS A 554 8.94 22.23 11.75
N SER A 555 8.12 23.18 12.22
CA SER A 555 8.62 24.44 12.78
C SER A 555 7.85 24.90 14.03
N ARG A 556 8.51 25.70 14.87
CA ARG A 556 7.88 26.37 16.03
C ARG A 556 6.74 27.30 15.59
N GLU A 557 6.90 27.97 14.47
CA GLU A 557 5.88 28.86 13.89
C GLU A 557 4.63 28.06 13.52
N ALA A 558 4.78 26.92 12.84
CA ALA A 558 3.65 26.08 12.46
C ALA A 558 2.88 25.54 13.67
N ALA A 559 3.59 25.10 14.71
CA ALA A 559 2.97 24.68 15.96
C ALA A 559 2.20 25.83 16.64
N GLY A 560 2.78 27.03 16.70
CA GLY A 560 2.13 28.22 17.24
C GLY A 560 0.90 28.65 16.42
N ASP A 561 0.98 28.55 15.11
CA ASP A 561 -0.12 28.88 14.20
C ASP A 561 -1.25 27.86 14.29
N MET A 562 -0.94 26.58 14.50
CA MET A 562 -1.94 25.56 14.77
C MET A 562 -2.67 25.81 16.11
N ILE A 563 -1.94 26.27 17.13
CA ILE A 563 -2.53 26.70 18.41
C ILE A 563 -3.49 27.88 18.18
N ALA A 564 -3.10 28.85 17.35
CA ALA A 564 -3.95 29.98 17.01
C ALA A 564 -5.23 29.55 16.27
N LEU A 565 -5.12 28.62 15.31
CA LEU A 565 -6.28 28.04 14.61
C LEU A 565 -7.22 27.31 15.57
N ALA A 566 -6.68 26.49 16.48
CA ALA A 566 -7.47 25.76 17.47
C ALA A 566 -8.21 26.69 18.46
N ASN A 567 -7.73 27.92 18.63
CA ASN A 567 -8.32 28.93 19.51
C ASN A 567 -9.17 30.00 18.76
N ALA A 568 -9.27 29.92 17.43
CA ALA A 568 -10.02 30.89 16.65
C ALA A 568 -11.54 30.70 16.84
N ALA A 569 -12.25 31.79 17.16
CA ALA A 569 -13.66 31.75 17.58
C ALA A 569 -14.59 31.15 16.51
N ASP A 570 -14.44 31.61 15.26
CA ASP A 570 -15.34 31.27 14.14
C ASP A 570 -14.68 30.34 13.11
N PHE A 571 -13.60 29.65 13.47
CA PHE A 571 -12.92 28.73 12.56
C PHE A 571 -13.61 27.36 12.55
N PRO A 572 -14.18 26.90 11.42
CA PRO A 572 -14.96 25.66 11.36
C PRO A 572 -14.13 24.41 11.68
N LEU A 573 -12.82 24.42 11.39
CA LEU A 573 -11.95 23.25 11.59
C LEU A 573 -11.12 23.31 12.89
N LYS A 574 -11.57 24.08 13.90
CA LYS A 574 -10.86 24.21 15.19
C LYS A 574 -10.64 22.86 15.90
N ASP A 575 -11.60 21.93 15.79
CA ASP A 575 -11.49 20.61 16.42
C ASP A 575 -10.46 19.73 15.70
N LEU A 576 -10.36 19.84 14.38
CA LEU A 576 -9.30 19.21 13.60
C LEU A 576 -7.92 19.81 13.94
N ALA A 577 -7.83 21.14 14.06
CA ALA A 577 -6.60 21.81 14.49
C ALA A 577 -6.17 21.36 15.90
N LYS A 578 -7.12 21.25 16.83
CA LYS A 578 -6.89 20.71 18.17
C LYS A 578 -6.43 19.26 18.14
N TRP A 579 -7.04 18.43 17.31
CA TRP A 579 -6.61 17.05 17.11
C TRP A 579 -5.15 16.96 16.63
N TRP A 580 -4.77 17.80 15.66
CA TRP A 580 -3.38 17.85 15.18
C TRP A 580 -2.38 18.25 16.26
N LEU A 581 -2.73 19.18 17.16
CA LEU A 581 -1.87 19.54 18.30
C LEU A 581 -1.57 18.32 19.18
N PHE A 582 -2.59 17.52 19.52
CA PHE A 582 -2.38 16.29 20.28
C PHE A 582 -1.63 15.22 19.49
N ASN A 583 -1.91 15.10 18.20
CA ASN A 583 -1.23 14.14 17.33
C ASN A 583 0.26 14.47 17.19
N ARG A 584 0.64 15.76 17.09
CA ARG A 584 2.01 16.19 16.77
C ARG A 584 2.90 16.54 17.96
N LYS A 585 2.33 16.94 19.11
CA LYS A 585 3.11 17.39 20.27
C LYS A 585 4.12 16.37 20.80
N GLY A 586 3.87 15.08 20.57
CA GLY A 586 4.74 13.98 20.99
C GLY A 586 5.71 13.48 19.93
N ASN A 587 5.70 14.03 18.70
CA ASN A 587 6.57 13.61 17.61
C ASN A 587 7.25 14.81 16.92
N ASP A 588 6.83 15.20 15.71
CA ASP A 588 7.41 16.26 14.89
C ASP A 588 7.42 17.63 15.60
N TRP A 589 6.56 17.85 16.59
CA TRP A 589 6.52 19.08 17.39
C TRP A 589 6.99 18.91 18.84
N SER A 590 7.62 17.78 19.17
CA SER A 590 8.15 17.51 20.52
C SER A 590 9.12 18.60 21.02
N ALA A 591 9.83 19.28 20.12
CA ALA A 591 10.77 20.36 20.45
C ALA A 591 10.13 21.76 20.60
N TYR A 592 8.82 21.92 20.40
CA TYR A 592 8.17 23.24 20.25
C TYR A 592 7.26 23.66 21.40
N ASP A 593 7.26 22.93 22.53
CA ASP A 593 6.53 23.26 23.75
C ASP A 593 5.02 23.51 23.52
N VAL A 594 4.43 22.68 22.65
CA VAL A 594 3.01 22.77 22.24
C VAL A 594 2.07 22.71 23.44
N GLU A 595 2.41 21.89 24.43
CA GLU A 595 1.58 21.70 25.62
C GLU A 595 1.47 22.96 26.47
N ALA A 596 2.59 23.66 26.72
CA ALA A 596 2.55 24.93 27.44
C ALA A 596 1.73 25.98 26.68
N GLY A 597 1.86 26.03 25.36
CA GLY A 597 1.06 26.92 24.51
C GLY A 597 -0.44 26.62 24.57
N MET A 598 -0.83 25.34 24.49
CA MET A 598 -2.22 24.93 24.67
C MET A 598 -2.75 25.28 26.07
N LYS A 599 -1.93 25.09 27.10
CA LYS A 599 -2.30 25.41 28.49
C LYS A 599 -2.49 26.91 28.71
N ALA A 600 -1.62 27.74 28.15
CA ALA A 600 -1.71 29.19 28.24
C ALA A 600 -3.02 29.76 27.66
N LEU A 601 -3.55 29.12 26.61
CA LEU A 601 -4.81 29.50 25.97
C LEU A 601 -6.03 28.72 26.50
N GLY A 602 -5.87 27.88 27.52
CA GLY A 602 -6.96 27.08 28.08
C GLY A 602 -7.49 25.97 27.15
N LEU A 603 -6.75 25.59 26.11
CA LEU A 603 -7.11 24.53 25.18
C LEU A 603 -6.94 23.14 25.78
N TYR A 604 -5.95 22.97 26.66
CA TYR A 604 -5.62 21.72 27.35
C TYR A 604 -4.87 21.99 28.67
N ASP A 605 -5.28 21.36 29.77
CA ASP A 605 -4.55 21.34 31.03
C ASP A 605 -4.61 19.93 31.62
N PRO A 606 -3.50 19.15 31.63
CA PRO A 606 -3.50 17.75 32.04
C PRO A 606 -4.05 17.56 33.47
N ALA A 607 -3.80 18.53 34.35
CA ALA A 607 -4.28 18.52 35.73
C ALA A 607 -5.80 18.73 35.84
N LYS A 608 -6.43 19.31 34.81
CA LYS A 608 -7.89 19.56 34.75
C LYS A 608 -8.61 18.61 33.80
N VAL A 609 -7.91 17.66 33.18
CA VAL A 609 -8.57 16.65 32.35
C VAL A 609 -9.56 15.88 33.21
N THR A 610 -10.85 16.00 32.90
CA THR A 610 -11.86 15.15 33.51
C THR A 610 -11.78 13.78 32.86
N LEU A 611 -11.42 12.78 33.67
CA LEU A 611 -11.48 11.38 33.28
C LEU A 611 -12.81 10.79 33.75
N SER A 612 -13.42 9.99 32.90
CA SER A 612 -14.63 9.23 33.22
C SER A 612 -14.27 7.77 33.27
N ALA A 613 -14.68 7.08 34.34
CA ALA A 613 -14.64 5.64 34.36
C ALA A 613 -15.53 5.11 33.23
N VAL A 614 -14.96 4.23 32.40
CA VAL A 614 -15.72 3.49 31.40
C VAL A 614 -15.36 2.04 31.63
N GLU A 615 -16.10 1.41 32.53
CA GLU A 615 -15.85 0.03 32.90
C GLU A 615 -16.69 -0.88 32.02
N MET A 616 -16.05 -1.91 31.47
CA MET A 616 -16.79 -2.98 30.84
C MET A 616 -17.64 -3.71 31.89
N PRO A 617 -18.92 -4.01 31.59
CA PRO A 617 -19.74 -4.82 32.47
C PRO A 617 -19.05 -6.16 32.71
N ALA A 618 -19.20 -6.68 33.93
CA ALA A 618 -18.77 -8.02 34.23
C ALA A 618 -19.47 -9.01 33.28
N THR A 619 -18.76 -10.05 32.87
CA THR A 619 -19.38 -11.19 32.19
C THR A 619 -20.49 -11.73 33.08
N VAL A 620 -21.69 -11.95 32.54
CA VAL A 620 -22.80 -12.52 33.32
C VAL A 620 -22.45 -13.96 33.67
N LYS A 621 -22.21 -14.22 34.95
CA LYS A 621 -21.85 -15.54 35.44
C LYS A 621 -23.00 -16.51 35.19
N ASP A 622 -22.69 -17.70 34.67
CA ASP A 622 -23.64 -18.78 34.39
C ASP A 622 -24.74 -18.41 33.36
N ALA A 623 -24.50 -17.40 32.50
CA ALA A 623 -25.41 -17.09 31.40
C ALA A 623 -25.46 -18.25 30.39
N PRO A 624 -26.64 -18.59 29.84
CA PRO A 624 -26.74 -19.59 28.78
C PRO A 624 -25.96 -19.12 27.56
N GLU A 625 -25.06 -19.95 27.04
CA GLU A 625 -24.45 -19.71 25.74
C GLU A 625 -25.53 -19.74 24.66
N LEU A 626 -25.46 -18.78 23.73
CA LEU A 626 -26.32 -18.81 22.56
C LEU A 626 -25.89 -19.96 21.63
N PRO A 627 -26.81 -20.49 20.79
CA PRO A 627 -26.44 -21.45 19.76
C PRO A 627 -25.40 -20.86 18.79
N SER A 628 -24.72 -21.74 18.05
CA SER A 628 -23.78 -21.31 17.01
C SER A 628 -24.45 -20.43 15.95
N GLY A 629 -23.68 -19.58 15.28
CA GLY A 629 -24.21 -18.75 14.19
C GLY A 629 -24.93 -19.55 13.09
N ALA A 630 -24.45 -20.78 12.80
CA ALA A 630 -25.09 -21.70 11.86
C ALA A 630 -26.45 -22.25 12.33
N GLU A 631 -26.64 -22.43 13.65
CA GLU A 631 -27.93 -22.81 14.23
C GLU A 631 -28.90 -21.62 14.25
N ILE A 632 -28.40 -20.42 14.58
CA ILE A 632 -29.17 -19.18 14.54
C ILE A 632 -29.63 -18.87 13.11
N ALA A 633 -28.78 -19.05 12.11
CA ALA A 633 -29.10 -18.80 10.70
C ALA A 633 -30.22 -19.68 10.15
N LYS A 634 -30.56 -20.80 10.82
CA LYS A 634 -31.68 -21.68 10.45
C LYS A 634 -33.02 -21.21 11.04
N LEU A 635 -33.03 -20.24 11.95
CA LEU A 635 -34.25 -19.70 12.52
C LEU A 635 -35.00 -18.83 11.49
N PRO A 636 -36.34 -18.76 11.57
CA PRO A 636 -37.13 -17.92 10.67
C PRO A 636 -36.84 -16.44 10.93
N ALA A 637 -36.08 -15.81 10.04
CA ALA A 637 -35.64 -14.42 10.19
C ALA A 637 -36.60 -13.42 9.52
N ASP A 638 -36.80 -12.26 10.14
CA ASP A 638 -37.65 -11.17 9.66
C ASP A 638 -36.92 -9.82 9.78
N ALA A 639 -36.67 -9.17 8.64
CA ALA A 639 -35.96 -7.89 8.58
C ALA A 639 -36.70 -6.75 9.30
N THR A 640 -38.03 -6.78 9.39
CA THR A 640 -38.82 -5.77 10.10
C THR A 640 -38.63 -5.91 11.61
N ARG A 641 -38.65 -7.15 12.14
CA ARG A 641 -38.31 -7.41 13.54
C ARG A 641 -36.84 -7.09 13.82
N GLY A 642 -35.97 -7.39 12.87
CA GLY A 642 -34.54 -7.07 12.94
C GLY A 642 -34.27 -5.57 13.05
N GLN A 643 -34.99 -4.77 12.27
CA GLN A 643 -34.92 -3.31 12.33
C GLN A 643 -35.34 -2.77 13.70
N ALA A 644 -36.29 -3.42 14.39
CA ALA A 644 -36.65 -3.05 15.75
C ALA A 644 -35.61 -3.50 16.78
N ALA A 645 -34.97 -4.65 16.56
CA ALA A 645 -34.01 -5.25 17.50
C ALA A 645 -32.57 -4.70 17.38
N ILE A 646 -32.18 -4.16 16.21
CA ILE A 646 -30.82 -3.62 15.96
C ILE A 646 -30.45 -2.42 16.85
N GLY A 647 -31.43 -1.83 17.55
CA GLY A 647 -31.25 -0.66 18.40
C GLY A 647 -30.05 -0.75 19.37
N VAL A 648 -29.82 -1.93 19.95
CA VAL A 648 -28.70 -2.16 20.87
C VAL A 648 -27.33 -2.05 20.18
N CYS A 649 -27.25 -2.46 18.91
CA CYS A 649 -26.02 -2.43 18.12
C CYS A 649 -25.58 -0.99 17.81
N TYR A 650 -26.52 -0.05 17.69
CA TYR A 650 -26.21 1.37 17.44
C TYR A 650 -25.40 2.05 18.55
N THR A 651 -25.39 1.46 19.75
CA THR A 651 -24.57 1.94 20.87
C THR A 651 -23.07 1.89 20.55
N CYS A 652 -22.67 0.95 19.68
CA CYS A 652 -21.27 0.70 19.35
C CYS A 652 -20.98 0.74 17.85
N HIS A 653 -21.98 0.53 16.99
CA HIS A 653 -21.76 0.34 15.56
C HIS A 653 -22.55 1.33 14.71
N ARG A 654 -21.97 1.68 13.55
CA ARG A 654 -22.64 2.42 12.48
C ARG A 654 -23.36 1.45 11.53
N VAL A 655 -24.61 1.77 11.16
CA VAL A 655 -25.37 1.13 10.08
C VAL A 655 -26.00 2.24 9.23
N GLY A 656 -25.64 2.32 7.95
CA GLY A 656 -25.86 3.50 7.12
C GLY A 656 -25.28 4.75 7.79
N SER A 657 -26.12 5.75 8.01
CA SER A 657 -25.79 6.99 8.71
C SER A 657 -26.14 6.98 10.20
N THR A 658 -26.62 5.86 10.76
CA THR A 658 -27.11 5.76 12.15
C THR A 658 -26.13 4.99 13.03
N GLY A 659 -25.95 5.43 14.28
CA GLY A 659 -25.17 4.74 15.30
C GLY A 659 -23.82 5.39 15.58
N VAL A 660 -22.91 4.62 16.15
CA VAL A 660 -21.62 5.08 16.66
C VAL A 660 -20.48 4.41 15.89
N ASP A 661 -19.50 5.19 15.45
CA ASP A 661 -18.23 4.64 14.98
C ASP A 661 -17.39 4.23 16.20
N PHE A 662 -17.57 3.01 16.72
CA PHE A 662 -16.71 2.44 17.78
C PHE A 662 -16.29 1.02 17.42
N GLY A 663 -17.24 0.13 17.14
CA GLY A 663 -17.00 -1.16 16.50
C GLY A 663 -16.99 -1.06 14.98
N PRO A 664 -16.79 -2.19 14.27
CA PRO A 664 -16.86 -2.25 12.81
C PRO A 664 -18.13 -1.62 12.24
N ASP A 665 -18.01 -0.94 11.10
CA ASP A 665 -19.17 -0.45 10.35
C ASP A 665 -19.99 -1.63 9.83
N LEU A 666 -21.18 -1.81 10.39
CA LEU A 666 -22.06 -2.93 10.08
C LEU A 666 -22.70 -2.82 8.69
N THR A 667 -22.71 -1.63 8.08
CA THR A 667 -23.17 -1.43 6.70
C THR A 667 -22.29 -2.21 5.73
N THR A 668 -20.98 -2.00 5.84
CA THR A 668 -20.00 -2.63 4.97
C THR A 668 -19.72 -4.05 5.41
N PHE A 669 -19.61 -4.27 6.72
CA PHE A 669 -19.35 -5.58 7.28
C PHE A 669 -20.46 -6.57 6.89
N ALA A 670 -21.73 -6.27 7.17
CA ALA A 670 -22.81 -7.23 6.91
C ALA A 670 -23.01 -7.56 5.42
N GLN A 671 -22.64 -6.65 4.52
CA GLN A 671 -22.65 -6.95 3.08
C GLN A 671 -21.55 -7.90 2.66
N GLN A 672 -20.41 -7.82 3.31
CA GLN A 672 -19.26 -8.69 3.05
C GLN A 672 -19.46 -10.06 3.73
N GLN A 673 -20.12 -10.11 4.90
CA GLN A 673 -20.26 -11.32 5.72
C GLN A 673 -21.43 -12.24 5.37
N PRO A 674 -21.31 -13.58 5.33
CA PRO A 674 -22.45 -14.49 5.43
C PRO A 674 -23.29 -14.26 6.68
N SER A 675 -24.57 -14.64 6.61
CA SER A 675 -25.53 -14.45 7.71
C SER A 675 -25.11 -15.18 8.99
N GLU A 676 -24.56 -16.38 8.86
CA GLU A 676 -24.07 -17.21 9.97
C GLU A 676 -22.83 -16.60 10.64
N VAL A 677 -21.97 -15.91 9.89
CA VAL A 677 -20.80 -15.19 10.43
C VAL A 677 -21.25 -13.98 11.24
N ILE A 678 -22.19 -13.20 10.71
CA ILE A 678 -22.77 -12.06 11.44
C ILE A 678 -23.45 -12.57 12.73
N ALA A 679 -24.20 -13.66 12.64
CA ALA A 679 -24.86 -14.26 13.79
C ALA A 679 -23.87 -14.73 14.85
N ASP A 680 -22.77 -15.39 14.44
CA ASP A 680 -21.74 -15.87 15.34
C ASP A 680 -20.95 -14.73 15.99
N ALA A 681 -20.64 -13.66 15.25
CA ALA A 681 -19.99 -12.48 15.79
C ALA A 681 -20.85 -11.78 16.86
N ILE A 682 -22.18 -11.77 16.70
CA ILE A 682 -23.10 -11.23 17.70
C ILE A 682 -23.22 -12.18 18.90
N ALA A 683 -23.31 -13.49 18.66
CA ALA A 683 -23.51 -14.49 19.69
C ALA A 683 -22.24 -14.79 20.52
N HIS A 684 -21.05 -14.61 19.93
CA HIS A 684 -19.78 -15.00 20.52
C HIS A 684 -18.68 -13.94 20.28
N PRO A 685 -18.86 -12.70 20.77
CA PRO A 685 -18.01 -11.57 20.39
C PRO A 685 -16.53 -11.69 20.79
N SER A 686 -16.21 -12.49 21.81
CA SER A 686 -14.82 -12.71 22.29
C SER A 686 -14.10 -13.89 21.62
N LYS A 687 -14.79 -14.58 20.70
CA LYS A 687 -14.26 -15.77 20.03
C LYS A 687 -13.18 -15.43 19.00
N GLU A 688 -13.38 -14.35 18.26
CA GLU A 688 -12.42 -13.73 17.36
C GLU A 688 -12.62 -12.22 17.39
N ILE A 689 -11.55 -11.46 17.63
CA ILE A 689 -11.58 -10.00 17.67
C ILE A 689 -10.91 -9.50 16.40
N SER A 690 -11.64 -8.73 15.58
CA SER A 690 -11.10 -8.14 14.37
C SER A 690 -9.88 -7.25 14.67
N HIS A 691 -8.87 -7.32 13.80
CA HIS A 691 -7.67 -6.50 13.95
C HIS A 691 -8.03 -5.00 14.01
N GLY A 692 -7.41 -4.26 14.92
CA GLY A 692 -7.70 -2.85 15.16
C GLY A 692 -8.85 -2.59 16.15
N PHE A 693 -9.58 -3.63 16.58
CA PHE A 693 -10.64 -3.54 17.59
C PHE A 693 -10.26 -4.19 18.94
N GLU A 694 -8.97 -4.44 19.16
CA GLU A 694 -8.48 -5.03 20.40
C GLU A 694 -8.68 -4.08 21.60
N GLY A 695 -9.28 -4.62 22.66
CA GLY A 695 -9.53 -3.88 23.89
C GLY A 695 -8.29 -3.63 24.72
N SER A 696 -8.27 -2.50 25.41
CA SER A 696 -7.28 -2.12 26.41
C SER A 696 -7.96 -1.58 27.66
N GLU A 697 -7.33 -1.82 28.80
CA GLU A 697 -7.73 -1.30 30.11
C GLU A 697 -6.64 -0.36 30.63
N ILE A 698 -7.06 0.86 30.99
CA ILE A 698 -6.26 1.82 31.73
C ILE A 698 -6.78 1.87 33.16
N LYS A 699 -5.90 1.61 34.13
CA LYS A 699 -6.12 1.97 35.53
C LYS A 699 -5.41 3.29 35.80
N THR A 700 -6.16 4.28 36.26
CA THR A 700 -5.63 5.60 36.62
C THR A 700 -5.10 5.60 38.06
N LYS A 701 -4.20 6.52 38.39
CA LYS A 701 -3.70 6.74 39.75
C LYS A 701 -4.79 7.23 40.69
N GLU A 702 -5.86 7.81 40.15
CA GLU A 702 -7.04 8.23 40.93
C GLU A 702 -8.07 7.11 41.11
N GLY A 703 -7.77 5.87 40.69
CA GLY A 703 -8.60 4.70 40.93
C GLY A 703 -9.73 4.45 39.92
N LEU A 704 -9.82 5.25 38.85
CA LEU A 704 -10.74 4.99 37.73
C LEU A 704 -10.21 3.89 36.82
N THR A 705 -11.12 3.05 36.33
CA THR A 705 -10.87 2.11 35.24
C THR A 705 -11.49 2.66 33.95
N ILE A 706 -10.68 2.71 32.88
CA ILE A 706 -11.09 3.17 31.56
C ILE A 706 -10.81 2.06 30.57
N THR A 707 -11.85 1.59 29.90
CA THR A 707 -11.77 0.52 28.92
C THR A 707 -12.13 1.04 27.52
N GLY A 708 -11.41 0.58 26.50
CA GLY A 708 -11.60 1.01 25.12
C GLY A 708 -10.45 0.59 24.21
N MET A 709 -10.42 1.13 22.99
CA MET A 709 -9.33 0.93 22.03
C MET A 709 -8.31 2.05 22.19
N VAL A 710 -7.04 1.71 22.39
CA VAL A 710 -5.96 2.71 22.41
C VAL A 710 -5.69 3.16 20.97
N LEU A 711 -6.02 4.41 20.68
CA LEU A 711 -5.72 5.05 19.39
C LEU A 711 -4.28 5.55 19.35
N SER A 712 -3.75 6.04 20.47
CA SER A 712 -2.36 6.47 20.59
C SER A 712 -1.80 6.11 21.96
N GLY A 713 -0.68 5.39 21.97
CA GLY A 713 0.04 5.03 23.19
C GLY A 713 0.98 6.12 23.73
N GLY A 714 1.00 7.31 23.10
CA GLY A 714 1.87 8.43 23.47
C GLY A 714 1.50 9.10 24.81
N ASP A 715 1.92 10.34 24.97
CA ASP A 715 1.49 11.20 26.08
C ASP A 715 0.76 12.44 25.55
N PRO A 716 -0.55 12.59 25.80
CA PRO A 716 -1.44 11.69 26.55
C PRO A 716 -1.77 10.42 25.77
N VAL A 717 -2.13 9.35 26.49
CA VAL A 717 -2.72 8.16 25.88
C VAL A 717 -4.13 8.51 25.41
N ILE A 718 -4.42 8.28 24.14
CA ILE A 718 -5.76 8.50 23.57
C ILE A 718 -6.47 7.16 23.51
N ILE A 719 -7.59 7.05 24.23
CA ILE A 719 -8.41 5.84 24.29
C ILE A 719 -9.82 6.17 23.79
N LYS A 720 -10.28 5.44 22.77
CA LYS A 720 -11.66 5.47 22.29
C LYS A 720 -12.45 4.49 23.13
N CYS A 721 -13.32 5.02 23.97
CA CYS A 721 -14.20 4.28 24.86
C CYS A 721 -15.55 4.00 24.18
N MET A 722 -16.33 3.12 24.79
CA MET A 722 -17.67 2.78 24.33
C MET A 722 -18.57 4.01 24.18
N GLY A 723 -19.49 3.96 23.21
CA GLY A 723 -20.28 5.13 22.81
C GLY A 723 -19.51 6.15 21.98
N GLY A 724 -18.30 5.82 21.53
CA GLY A 724 -17.46 6.68 20.68
C GLY A 724 -16.75 7.79 21.47
N VAL A 725 -16.82 7.76 22.80
CA VAL A 725 -16.20 8.75 23.68
C VAL A 725 -14.68 8.61 23.61
N VAL A 726 -14.00 9.62 23.08
CA VAL A 726 -12.53 9.64 23.09
C VAL A 726 -12.04 10.34 24.35
N GLN A 727 -11.34 9.62 25.21
CA GLN A 727 -10.68 10.17 26.39
C GLN A 727 -9.19 10.36 26.14
N THR A 728 -8.69 11.48 26.62
CA THR A 728 -7.28 11.86 26.53
C THR A 728 -6.68 11.73 27.92
N VAL A 729 -5.95 10.64 28.18
CA VAL A 729 -5.46 10.29 29.52
C VAL A 729 -3.98 10.69 29.66
N PRO A 730 -3.63 11.71 30.46
CA PRO A 730 -2.23 12.08 30.70
C PRO A 730 -1.42 10.88 31.18
N ARG A 731 -0.24 10.63 30.60
CA ARG A 731 0.54 9.45 30.94
C ARG A 731 0.91 9.42 32.42
N GLU A 732 1.16 10.58 33.01
CA GLU A 732 1.43 10.75 34.43
C GLU A 732 0.29 10.32 35.35
N ARG A 733 -0.96 10.27 34.86
CA ARG A 733 -2.14 9.83 35.61
C ARG A 733 -2.45 8.35 35.43
N ILE A 734 -1.71 7.63 34.58
CA ILE A 734 -1.88 6.20 34.35
C ILE A 734 -1.06 5.42 35.39
N ALA A 735 -1.73 4.51 36.11
CA ALA A 735 -1.10 3.54 36.99
C ALA A 735 -0.73 2.26 36.22
N SER A 736 -1.59 1.80 35.31
CA SER A 736 -1.28 0.68 34.40
C SER A 736 -2.10 0.76 33.12
N LEU A 737 -1.51 0.31 32.01
CA LEU A 737 -2.19 0.09 30.73
C LEU A 737 -1.96 -1.37 30.31
N LYS A 738 -3.03 -2.12 30.05
CA LYS A 738 -2.97 -3.54 29.68
C LYS A 738 -3.91 -3.84 28.51
N LYS A 739 -3.50 -4.77 27.64
CA LYS A 739 -4.41 -5.35 26.65
C LYS A 739 -5.41 -6.28 27.34
N MET A 740 -6.64 -6.31 26.83
CA MET A 740 -7.70 -7.20 27.30
C MET A 740 -7.62 -8.56 26.63
N ASP A 741 -8.18 -9.56 27.29
CA ASP A 741 -8.32 -10.96 26.84
C ASP A 741 -9.72 -11.29 26.30
N ARG A 742 -10.63 -10.31 26.31
CA ARG A 742 -12.01 -10.42 25.79
C ARG A 742 -12.38 -9.21 24.94
N SER A 743 -13.44 -9.36 24.14
CA SER A 743 -13.94 -8.30 23.25
C SER A 743 -14.48 -7.09 24.00
N LEU A 744 -14.41 -5.93 23.36
CA LEU A 744 -15.11 -4.70 23.77
C LEU A 744 -16.61 -4.76 23.46
N MET A 745 -17.05 -5.66 22.57
CA MET A 745 -18.47 -5.95 22.39
C MET A 745 -18.98 -6.72 23.61
N TYR A 746 -20.10 -6.25 24.17
CA TYR A 746 -20.72 -6.89 25.33
C TYR A 746 -21.21 -8.30 25.01
N ASP A 747 -21.15 -9.18 26.01
CA ASP A 747 -21.73 -10.52 25.89
C ASP A 747 -23.22 -10.44 25.57
N PRO A 748 -23.79 -11.39 24.82
CA PRO A 748 -25.20 -11.38 24.42
C PRO A 748 -26.19 -11.22 25.58
N ALA A 749 -25.86 -11.80 26.74
CA ALA A 749 -26.65 -11.66 27.96
C ALA A 749 -26.71 -10.22 28.47
N ASN A 750 -25.62 -9.46 28.35
CA ASN A 750 -25.56 -8.03 28.68
C ASN A 750 -26.31 -7.17 27.64
N LEU A 751 -26.36 -7.62 26.38
CA LEU A 751 -27.10 -6.96 25.31
C LEU A 751 -28.60 -7.30 25.32
N GLY A 752 -29.03 -8.32 26.08
CA GLY A 752 -30.41 -8.79 26.11
C GLY A 752 -30.87 -9.41 24.78
N VAL A 753 -29.95 -9.91 23.96
CA VAL A 753 -30.28 -10.48 22.64
C VAL A 753 -30.54 -11.98 22.75
N THR A 754 -31.61 -12.45 22.12
CA THR A 754 -32.00 -13.87 22.04
C THR A 754 -31.55 -14.46 20.69
N PRO A 755 -31.48 -15.80 20.54
CA PRO A 755 -31.14 -16.41 19.24
C PRO A 755 -32.03 -15.91 18.09
N GLN A 756 -33.34 -15.77 18.35
CA GLN A 756 -34.30 -15.27 17.37
C GLN A 756 -34.07 -13.79 17.02
N ALA A 757 -33.73 -12.95 18.01
CA ALA A 757 -33.41 -11.55 17.78
C ALA A 757 -32.13 -11.41 16.94
N VAL A 758 -31.13 -12.26 17.17
CA VAL A 758 -29.90 -12.30 16.35
C VAL A 758 -30.24 -12.65 14.90
N ALA A 759 -31.04 -13.70 14.66
CA ALA A 759 -31.47 -14.08 13.30
C ALA A 759 -32.20 -12.93 12.58
N ASP A 760 -33.12 -12.25 13.28
CA ASP A 760 -33.87 -11.12 12.74
C ASP A 760 -32.93 -9.92 12.44
N ILE A 761 -32.01 -9.58 13.35
CA ILE A 761 -30.99 -8.53 13.17
C ILE A 761 -30.15 -8.79 11.92
N VAL A 762 -29.70 -10.03 11.73
CA VAL A 762 -28.90 -10.44 10.57
C VAL A 762 -29.70 -10.21 9.28
N ALA A 763 -30.97 -10.61 9.24
CA ALA A 763 -31.83 -10.38 8.08
C ALA A 763 -32.00 -8.89 7.79
N TYR A 764 -32.14 -8.03 8.81
CA TYR A 764 -32.18 -6.59 8.60
C TYR A 764 -30.87 -6.04 8.03
N LEU A 765 -29.73 -6.38 8.62
CA LEU A 765 -28.43 -5.90 8.16
C LEU A 765 -28.16 -6.25 6.70
N LYS A 766 -28.62 -7.42 6.23
CA LYS A 766 -28.55 -7.84 4.82
C LYS A 766 -29.36 -7.00 3.85
N THR A 767 -30.36 -6.24 4.33
CA THR A 767 -31.13 -5.32 3.49
C THR A 767 -30.50 -3.94 3.36
N VAL A 768 -29.57 -3.58 4.24
CA VAL A 768 -28.94 -2.24 4.24
C VAL A 768 -27.92 -2.15 3.11
N LYS A 769 -27.95 -1.04 2.37
CA LYS A 769 -26.99 -0.73 1.31
C LYS A 769 -26.13 0.49 1.68
N PRO A 770 -24.83 0.51 1.32
CA PRO A 770 -24.03 1.71 1.33
C PRO A 770 -24.73 2.79 0.51
N GLU A 771 -24.71 4.03 0.99
CA GLU A 771 -25.13 5.16 0.17
C GLU A 771 -24.22 5.22 -1.07
N ALA A 772 -24.83 5.28 -2.26
CA ALA A 772 -24.07 5.54 -3.48
C ALA A 772 -23.50 6.96 -3.38
N LYS A 773 -22.17 7.07 -3.31
CA LYS A 773 -21.46 8.34 -3.44
C LYS A 773 -21.16 8.63 -4.91
#